data_AF-X0LLU5-F1
#
_entry.id   AF-X0LLU5-F1
#
_cell.length_a   1.000
_cell.length_b   1.000
_cell.length_c   1.000
_cell.angle_alpha   90.00
_cell.angle_beta   90.00
_cell.angle_gamma   90.00
#
_symmetry.space_group_name_H-M   'P 1'
#
loop_
_entity.id
_entity.type
_entity.pdbx_description
1 polymer ?
#
loop_
_entity_poly.entity_id
_entity_poly.type
_entity_poly.pdbx_seq_one_letter_code
_entity_poly.pdbx_strand_id
1 'polypeptide(L)'
;MPRKAGNGCITCRIRRVKCDLAKPSCQRCLNSRRQCDGYLPEDSTVTRRQLAEAARQMSVIGPISQALSQYPRDRSRSATPTNLTLFDVFRTLTAPSTASFIPSQFWTRELLQLAHSEPAVWHATLALGALHQRHELFWQGHGYHSGEKLWSQANENYGRAITCARDVKDPTQLLALSLALLSVTNMMGRWSESQVHIMAGHRLLSQAGHGSETSGAAEILTRLDLMAMTFSDSSAPYPYKLAPRTVWIDEYMKTAEIESYGQAGTALFGMMRRLMMLSETTVAGDEEGAAKDLAMLHLTMKDLSSWEYKMAQFEKKHPNPHDETGAVSIRLYHTMLRMFLSGGAFGPETRWDRFLGHYERILTLAETLWSNTPPSQVQSPLSLESGFIVPAFMVAQRCRHPWLRRRAISFLYKIKRQEGMWHSDGAAAVGQRIMEIEGQKYFDSDLASPLEAMEDVPWEAWAETEDIPARTSWAGIERVPEMMRMRETLVMVDAVEKRVELSLIMSSGDDIGSFGEVKSETVVVNATAKIPLHPFWPLNAALPQYAANTLSSRALVASFVVGASAILGVTLSLIQQSRRKLSKTEIFMTLWFALCGCIHLFFEGYYVVNFVDIPNRQFLFAQLWKEYSLSDSRYLTQDSFLVPMEAITAFLWGPMSFFCAWSIVKQHPLRHPIQLIISVGQLYGDLLYFGTCYFNEIVHSIVYCRPEQFYFYMYYVFCNAIWIVVPTVCVVHSVVQTKRAFAKVQEVERVKKGM
;
A
#
# COMPACT_ATOMS: atom_id res chain seq x y z
N MET A 1 -45.04 -9.78 -72.57
CA MET A 1 -44.14 -10.34 -71.53
C MET A 1 -43.49 -9.20 -70.75
N PRO A 2 -43.58 -9.16 -69.41
CA PRO A 2 -43.03 -8.06 -68.62
C PRO A 2 -41.49 -8.17 -68.52
N ARG A 3 -40.80 -7.05 -68.73
CA ARG A 3 -39.33 -6.92 -68.68
C ARG A 3 -38.79 -7.28 -67.28
N LYS A 4 -38.06 -8.40 -67.15
CA LYS A 4 -37.34 -8.78 -65.90
C LYS A 4 -36.38 -7.66 -65.47
N ALA A 5 -36.58 -7.11 -64.27
CA ALA A 5 -35.67 -6.16 -63.61
C ALA A 5 -34.41 -6.85 -62.99
N GLY A 6 -33.85 -7.85 -63.68
CA GLY A 6 -32.99 -8.87 -63.08
C GLY A 6 -31.47 -8.66 -63.18
N ASN A 7 -30.97 -8.09 -64.28
CA ASN A 7 -29.59 -8.41 -64.70
C ASN A 7 -28.53 -7.36 -64.35
N GLY A 8 -28.86 -6.31 -63.58
CA GLY A 8 -27.89 -5.29 -63.19
C GLY A 8 -26.83 -5.81 -62.21
N CYS A 9 -25.66 -5.16 -62.16
CA CYS A 9 -24.64 -5.49 -61.14
C CYS A 9 -25.20 -5.29 -59.72
N ILE A 10 -24.64 -6.01 -58.74
CA ILE A 10 -25.10 -6.00 -57.35
C ILE A 10 -25.14 -4.57 -56.81
N THR A 11 -24.08 -3.79 -57.02
CA THR A 11 -23.97 -2.38 -56.59
C THR A 11 -25.09 -1.49 -57.15
N CYS A 12 -25.42 -1.60 -58.44
CA CYS A 12 -26.51 -0.82 -59.05
C CYS A 12 -27.89 -1.27 -58.58
N ARG A 13 -28.09 -2.58 -58.33
CA ARG A 13 -29.35 -3.12 -57.79
C ARG A 13 -29.62 -2.61 -56.37
N ILE A 14 -28.60 -2.59 -55.51
CA ILE A 14 -28.66 -2.01 -54.15
C ILE A 14 -29.04 -0.53 -54.24
N ARG A 15 -28.33 0.23 -55.10
CA ARG A 15 -28.54 1.68 -55.27
C ARG A 15 -29.82 2.08 -56.01
N ARG A 16 -30.61 1.11 -56.48
CA ARG A 16 -31.85 1.35 -57.26
C ARG A 16 -31.63 2.18 -58.54
N VAL A 17 -30.46 2.07 -59.16
CA VAL A 17 -30.14 2.76 -60.43
C VAL A 17 -30.03 1.75 -61.58
N LYS A 18 -30.40 2.16 -62.79
CA LYS A 18 -30.28 1.32 -63.99
C LYS A 18 -28.81 0.98 -64.26
N CYS A 19 -28.48 -0.29 -64.40
CA CYS A 19 -27.12 -0.72 -64.74
C CYS A 19 -26.95 -0.72 -66.26
N ASP A 20 -25.77 -0.34 -66.73
CA ASP A 20 -25.37 -0.38 -68.15
C ASP A 20 -24.87 -1.77 -68.60
N LEU A 21 -24.79 -2.74 -67.68
CA LEU A 21 -24.46 -4.16 -67.94
C LEU A 21 -23.03 -4.43 -68.47
N ALA A 22 -22.14 -3.45 -68.51
CA ALA A 22 -20.74 -3.67 -68.90
C ALA A 22 -20.00 -4.57 -67.88
N LYS A 23 -19.27 -5.57 -68.40
CA LYS A 23 -18.44 -6.50 -67.61
C LYS A 23 -16.94 -6.20 -67.87
N PRO A 24 -16.05 -6.39 -66.88
CA PRO A 24 -16.28 -6.93 -65.54
C PRO A 24 -16.90 -5.92 -64.55
N SER A 25 -16.88 -4.62 -64.88
CA SER A 25 -17.44 -3.56 -64.05
C SER A 25 -18.28 -2.60 -64.89
N CYS A 26 -19.44 -2.20 -64.35
CA CYS A 26 -20.33 -1.30 -65.06
C CYS A 26 -19.79 0.14 -65.06
N GLN A 27 -19.96 0.87 -66.17
CA GLN A 27 -19.48 2.24 -66.32
C GLN A 27 -20.11 3.18 -65.28
N ARG A 28 -21.33 2.88 -64.84
CA ARG A 28 -22.01 3.67 -63.81
C ARG A 28 -21.35 3.58 -62.45
N CYS A 29 -20.77 2.43 -62.09
CA CYS A 29 -19.98 2.29 -60.87
C CYS A 29 -18.63 2.99 -61.03
N LEU A 30 -17.93 2.76 -62.15
CA LEU A 30 -16.63 3.35 -62.47
C LEU A 30 -16.67 4.89 -62.47
N ASN A 31 -17.61 5.49 -63.19
CA ASN A 31 -17.76 6.95 -63.25
C ASN A 31 -18.17 7.56 -61.90
N SER A 32 -18.87 6.79 -61.07
CA SER A 32 -19.21 7.22 -59.70
C SER A 32 -18.10 6.95 -58.68
N ARG A 33 -16.91 6.51 -59.15
CA ARG A 33 -15.75 6.09 -58.35
C ARG A 33 -16.11 5.09 -57.23
N ARG A 34 -17.03 4.17 -57.51
CA ARG A 34 -17.43 3.10 -56.59
C ARG A 34 -16.97 1.75 -57.14
N GLN A 35 -16.53 0.87 -56.25
CA GLN A 35 -16.23 -0.51 -56.58
C GLN A 35 -17.51 -1.20 -57.10
N CYS A 36 -17.38 -1.90 -58.22
CA CYS A 36 -18.48 -2.68 -58.79
C CYS A 36 -18.38 -4.10 -58.26
N ASP A 37 -19.35 -4.52 -57.46
CA ASP A 37 -19.39 -5.84 -56.81
C ASP A 37 -19.74 -6.98 -57.78
N GLY A 38 -19.69 -6.71 -59.09
CA GLY A 38 -19.95 -7.68 -60.13
C GLY A 38 -21.43 -8.04 -60.29
N TYR A 39 -21.65 -9.15 -61.01
CA TYR A 39 -22.97 -9.66 -61.40
C TYR A 39 -23.21 -11.01 -60.75
N LEU A 40 -24.45 -11.26 -60.32
CA LEU A 40 -24.82 -12.57 -59.81
C LEU A 40 -24.77 -13.63 -60.92
N PRO A 41 -24.43 -14.89 -60.61
CA PRO A 41 -24.58 -16.02 -61.53
C PRO A 41 -26.04 -16.13 -62.03
N GLU A 42 -26.23 -16.61 -63.26
CA GLU A 42 -27.57 -16.66 -63.90
C GLU A 42 -28.57 -17.54 -63.14
N ASP A 43 -28.09 -18.51 -62.36
CA ASP A 43 -28.90 -19.44 -61.54
C ASP A 43 -29.15 -18.93 -60.11
N SER A 44 -28.74 -17.72 -59.77
CA SER A 44 -28.91 -17.18 -58.43
C SER A 44 -30.38 -16.82 -58.14
N THR A 45 -31.00 -17.53 -57.20
CA THR A 45 -32.37 -17.28 -56.71
C THR A 45 -32.43 -16.17 -55.65
N VAL A 46 -31.31 -15.52 -55.33
CA VAL A 46 -31.23 -14.53 -54.26
C VAL A 46 -32.04 -13.29 -54.63
N THR A 47 -33.07 -13.03 -53.84
CA THR A 47 -33.96 -11.90 -54.07
C THR A 47 -33.26 -10.57 -53.76
N ARG A 48 -33.73 -9.50 -54.39
CA ARG A 48 -33.25 -8.13 -54.14
C ARG A 48 -33.32 -7.74 -52.65
N ARG A 49 -34.34 -8.23 -51.95
CA ARG A 49 -34.55 -7.95 -50.52
C ARG A 49 -33.48 -8.63 -49.69
N GLN A 50 -33.19 -9.91 -49.95
CA GLN A 50 -32.11 -10.66 -49.31
C GLN A 50 -30.72 -10.06 -49.55
N LEU A 51 -30.42 -9.58 -50.77
CA LEU A 51 -29.15 -8.88 -51.04
C LEU A 51 -29.03 -7.55 -50.31
N ALA A 52 -30.12 -6.79 -50.19
CA ALA A 52 -30.14 -5.55 -49.43
C ALA A 52 -30.05 -5.80 -47.92
N GLU A 53 -30.65 -6.90 -47.42
CA GLU A 53 -30.57 -7.37 -46.03
C GLU A 53 -29.14 -7.80 -45.69
N ALA A 54 -28.54 -8.66 -46.52
CA ALA A 54 -27.16 -9.13 -46.35
C ALA A 54 -26.15 -7.97 -46.46
N ALA A 55 -26.34 -7.04 -47.40
CA ALA A 55 -25.53 -5.84 -47.48
C ALA A 55 -25.72 -4.92 -46.27
N ARG A 56 -26.93 -4.83 -45.70
CA ARG A 56 -27.20 -4.09 -44.44
C ARG A 56 -26.53 -4.75 -43.24
N GLN A 57 -26.58 -6.08 -43.15
CA GLN A 57 -25.92 -6.84 -42.08
C GLN A 57 -24.39 -6.76 -42.20
N MET A 58 -23.84 -6.81 -43.41
CA MET A 58 -22.41 -6.58 -43.67
C MET A 58 -22.00 -5.10 -43.52
N SER A 59 -22.94 -4.16 -43.63
CA SER A 59 -22.72 -2.71 -43.42
C SER A 59 -23.06 -2.24 -42.00
N VAL A 60 -23.29 -3.13 -41.03
CA VAL A 60 -23.34 -2.73 -39.62
C VAL A 60 -21.93 -2.34 -39.22
N ILE A 61 -21.62 -1.08 -39.46
CA ILE A 61 -20.43 -0.40 -38.97
C ILE A 61 -20.53 -0.50 -37.44
N GLY A 62 -19.76 -1.42 -36.84
CA GLY A 62 -19.70 -1.55 -35.39
C GLY A 62 -19.30 -0.22 -34.74
N PRO A 63 -19.61 0.00 -33.44
CA PRO A 63 -19.36 1.25 -32.73
C PRO A 63 -17.98 1.86 -32.97
N ILE A 64 -16.92 1.04 -33.03
CA ILE A 64 -15.55 1.49 -33.31
C ILE A 64 -15.38 1.99 -34.75
N SER A 65 -15.94 1.31 -35.74
CA SER A 65 -15.88 1.78 -37.13
C SER A 65 -16.66 3.09 -37.29
N GLN A 66 -17.75 3.27 -36.52
CA GLN A 66 -18.50 4.53 -36.49
C GLN A 66 -17.70 5.63 -35.78
N ALA A 67 -17.06 5.34 -34.65
CA ALA A 67 -16.19 6.27 -33.94
C ALA A 67 -14.97 6.69 -34.79
N LEU A 68 -14.33 5.74 -35.48
CA LEU A 68 -13.23 6.00 -36.42
C LEU A 68 -13.70 6.82 -37.63
N SER A 69 -14.94 6.62 -38.10
CA SER A 69 -15.51 7.44 -39.19
C SER A 69 -15.79 8.89 -38.78
N GLN A 70 -15.97 9.14 -37.47
CA GLN A 70 -16.14 10.46 -36.87
C GLN A 70 -14.80 11.12 -36.50
N TYR A 71 -13.66 10.43 -36.69
CA TYR A 71 -12.34 10.98 -36.45
C TYR A 71 -12.02 12.09 -37.47
N PRO A 72 -11.68 13.31 -37.04
CA PRO A 72 -11.40 14.40 -37.97
C PRO A 72 -10.14 14.06 -38.77
N ARG A 73 -10.26 14.05 -40.10
CA ARG A 73 -9.13 13.85 -41.04
C ARG A 73 -8.16 15.04 -41.06
N ASP A 74 -8.51 16.13 -40.39
CA ASP A 74 -7.77 17.39 -40.44
C ASP A 74 -7.16 17.71 -39.07
N ARG A 75 -5.83 17.55 -38.94
CA ARG A 75 -5.07 17.75 -37.70
C ARG A 75 -5.03 19.21 -37.22
N SER A 76 -5.60 20.15 -37.97
CA SER A 76 -5.34 21.58 -37.76
C SER A 76 -6.31 22.28 -36.79
N ARG A 77 -7.59 21.90 -36.65
CA ARG A 77 -8.54 22.67 -35.82
C ARG A 77 -9.76 21.85 -35.35
N SER A 78 -9.62 21.04 -34.30
CA SER A 78 -10.71 20.64 -33.40
C SER A 78 -10.16 19.79 -32.26
N ALA A 79 -10.71 19.95 -31.05
CA ALA A 79 -10.40 19.11 -29.90
C ALA A 79 -10.54 17.62 -30.28
N THR A 80 -9.53 16.81 -29.94
CA THR A 80 -9.52 15.35 -30.09
C THR A 80 -10.86 14.74 -29.69
N PRO A 81 -11.47 13.85 -30.48
CA PRO A 81 -12.74 13.24 -30.09
C PRO A 81 -12.57 12.45 -28.79
N THR A 82 -13.15 12.96 -27.70
CA THR A 82 -12.98 12.45 -26.33
C THR A 82 -13.32 10.96 -26.19
N ASN A 83 -14.14 10.39 -27.08
CA ASN A 83 -14.55 8.98 -26.98
C ASN A 83 -13.44 7.99 -27.39
N LEU A 84 -12.64 8.29 -28.41
CA LEU A 84 -11.55 7.38 -28.82
C LEU A 84 -10.41 7.38 -27.79
N THR A 85 -10.16 8.53 -27.15
CA THR A 85 -9.17 8.62 -26.07
C THR A 85 -9.60 7.84 -24.82
N LEU A 86 -10.90 7.77 -24.50
CA LEU A 86 -11.39 7.03 -23.32
C LEU A 86 -11.39 5.51 -23.54
N PHE A 87 -11.75 5.05 -24.74
CA PHE A 87 -11.61 3.63 -25.08
C PHE A 87 -10.14 3.20 -25.10
N ASP A 88 -9.26 4.05 -25.61
CA ASP A 88 -7.81 3.81 -25.54
C ASP A 88 -7.33 3.70 -24.09
N VAL A 89 -7.76 4.59 -23.19
CA VAL A 89 -7.47 4.46 -21.74
C VAL A 89 -7.94 3.11 -21.20
N PHE A 90 -9.17 2.68 -21.51
CA PHE A 90 -9.66 1.37 -21.07
C PHE A 90 -8.78 0.23 -21.59
N ARG A 91 -8.45 0.25 -22.89
CA ARG A 91 -7.66 -0.79 -23.57
C ARG A 91 -6.20 -0.85 -23.11
N THR A 92 -5.55 0.30 -22.92
CA THR A 92 -4.11 0.35 -22.65
C THR A 92 -3.77 0.46 -21.17
N LEU A 93 -4.70 0.92 -20.34
CA LEU A 93 -4.47 1.12 -18.90
C LEU A 93 -5.42 0.27 -18.04
N THR A 94 -6.75 0.44 -18.18
CA THR A 94 -7.71 -0.19 -17.26
C THR A 94 -7.71 -1.71 -17.34
N ALA A 95 -7.86 -2.30 -18.53
CA ALA A 95 -7.92 -3.74 -18.70
C ALA A 95 -6.59 -4.44 -18.33
N PRO A 96 -5.41 -3.96 -18.79
CA PRO A 96 -4.13 -4.53 -18.36
C PRO A 96 -3.88 -4.39 -16.86
N SER A 97 -4.21 -3.25 -16.25
CA SER A 97 -4.03 -3.04 -14.81
C SER A 97 -4.94 -3.94 -13.97
N THR A 98 -6.15 -4.23 -14.45
CA THR A 98 -7.10 -5.16 -13.80
C THR A 98 -6.62 -6.61 -13.89
N ALA A 99 -6.08 -7.00 -15.05
CA ALA A 99 -5.57 -8.37 -15.28
C ALA A 99 -4.11 -8.57 -14.82
N SER A 100 -3.52 -7.59 -14.13
CA SER A 100 -2.10 -7.62 -13.75
C SER A 100 -1.82 -8.58 -12.58
N PHE A 101 -2.75 -8.72 -11.64
CA PHE A 101 -2.58 -9.60 -10.48
C PHE A 101 -2.88 -11.05 -10.78
N ILE A 102 -4.05 -11.29 -11.36
CA ILE A 102 -4.49 -12.62 -11.77
C ILE A 102 -4.99 -12.48 -13.20
N PRO A 103 -4.39 -13.20 -14.16
CA PRO A 103 -4.74 -13.11 -15.56
C PRO A 103 -6.26 -13.22 -15.76
N SER A 104 -6.78 -12.37 -16.64
CA SER A 104 -8.17 -12.36 -17.05
C SER A 104 -8.26 -12.13 -18.55
N GLN A 105 -8.66 -13.18 -19.27
CA GLN A 105 -8.94 -13.11 -20.70
C GLN A 105 -10.21 -12.31 -21.00
N PHE A 106 -11.15 -12.27 -20.04
CA PHE A 106 -12.37 -11.51 -20.14
C PHE A 106 -12.09 -10.01 -20.36
N TRP A 107 -11.31 -9.38 -19.47
CA TRP A 107 -11.01 -7.95 -19.57
C TRP A 107 -10.10 -7.61 -20.74
N THR A 108 -9.06 -8.42 -20.95
CA THR A 108 -7.98 -8.13 -21.92
C THR A 108 -8.32 -8.50 -23.35
N ARG A 109 -9.40 -9.28 -23.58
CA ARG A 109 -9.78 -9.73 -24.92
C ARG A 109 -11.29 -9.73 -25.15
N GLU A 110 -12.05 -10.47 -24.37
CA GLU A 110 -13.47 -10.75 -24.69
C GLU A 110 -14.33 -9.49 -24.63
N LEU A 111 -14.22 -8.72 -23.54
CA LEU A 111 -14.98 -7.48 -23.38
C LEU A 111 -14.57 -6.42 -24.41
N LEU A 112 -13.27 -6.35 -24.76
CA LEU A 112 -12.78 -5.47 -25.82
C LEU A 112 -13.37 -5.87 -27.18
N GLN A 113 -13.32 -7.15 -27.53
CA GLN A 113 -13.93 -7.68 -28.77
C GLN A 113 -15.43 -7.39 -28.82
N LEU A 114 -16.13 -7.58 -27.70
CA LEU A 114 -17.56 -7.31 -27.62
C LEU A 114 -17.86 -5.80 -27.74
N ALA A 115 -17.02 -4.92 -27.22
CA ALA A 115 -17.13 -3.47 -27.42
C ALA A 115 -17.01 -3.05 -28.90
N HIS A 116 -16.37 -3.86 -29.76
CA HIS A 116 -16.32 -3.60 -31.21
C HIS A 116 -17.66 -3.84 -31.91
N SER A 117 -18.51 -4.74 -31.42
CA SER A 117 -19.77 -5.11 -32.04
C SER A 117 -21.01 -4.57 -31.31
N GLU A 118 -20.97 -4.46 -29.98
CA GLU A 118 -22.12 -4.13 -29.15
C GLU A 118 -22.07 -2.68 -28.60
N PRO A 119 -23.01 -1.79 -29.00
CA PRO A 119 -23.04 -0.40 -28.55
C PRO A 119 -23.14 -0.22 -27.03
N ALA A 120 -23.85 -1.12 -26.34
CA ALA A 120 -24.01 -1.06 -24.90
C ALA A 120 -22.67 -1.27 -24.18
N VAL A 121 -21.90 -2.27 -24.64
CA VAL A 121 -20.58 -2.61 -24.07
C VAL A 121 -19.56 -1.53 -24.41
N TRP A 122 -19.61 -0.97 -25.63
CA TRP A 122 -18.83 0.20 -26.00
C TRP A 122 -18.99 1.33 -24.99
N HIS A 123 -20.23 1.74 -24.69
CA HIS A 123 -20.50 2.79 -23.72
C HIS A 123 -20.03 2.44 -22.29
N ALA A 124 -20.19 1.19 -21.85
CA ALA A 124 -19.65 0.76 -20.56
C ALA A 124 -18.11 0.91 -20.49
N THR A 125 -17.38 0.50 -21.54
CA THR A 125 -15.91 0.66 -21.60
C THR A 125 -15.48 2.13 -21.62
N LEU A 126 -16.24 3.02 -22.27
CA LEU A 126 -15.97 4.47 -22.22
C LEU A 126 -16.15 5.04 -20.81
N ALA A 127 -17.19 4.59 -20.08
CA ALA A 127 -17.40 5.00 -18.70
C ALA A 127 -16.23 4.55 -17.80
N LEU A 128 -15.77 3.30 -17.94
CA LEU A 128 -14.61 2.78 -17.20
C LEU A 128 -13.32 3.55 -17.54
N GLY A 129 -13.10 3.89 -18.82
CA GLY A 129 -11.98 4.73 -19.24
C GLY A 129 -12.01 6.13 -18.62
N ALA A 130 -13.20 6.75 -18.56
CA ALA A 130 -13.37 8.06 -17.94
C ALA A 130 -13.12 8.03 -16.43
N LEU A 131 -13.59 6.98 -15.76
CA LEU A 131 -13.39 6.79 -14.32
C LEU A 131 -11.92 6.53 -13.98
N HIS A 132 -11.20 5.74 -14.79
CA HIS A 132 -9.75 5.54 -14.63
C HIS A 132 -9.01 6.87 -14.80
N GLN A 133 -9.28 7.62 -15.87
CA GLN A 133 -8.60 8.90 -16.10
C GLN A 133 -8.89 9.91 -14.98
N ARG A 134 -10.12 9.89 -14.42
CA ARG A 134 -10.48 10.71 -13.27
C ARG A 134 -9.66 10.34 -12.02
N HIS A 135 -9.47 9.04 -11.79
CA HIS A 135 -8.66 8.53 -10.69
C HIS A 135 -7.22 9.03 -10.78
N GLU A 136 -6.62 8.96 -11.97
CA GLU A 136 -5.27 9.47 -12.20
C GLU A 136 -5.13 10.97 -11.92
N LEU A 137 -6.07 11.79 -12.41
CA LEU A 137 -6.02 13.24 -12.17
C LEU A 137 -6.11 13.61 -10.70
N PHE A 138 -6.91 12.87 -9.92
CA PHE A 138 -7.05 13.07 -8.48
C PHE A 138 -5.70 12.93 -7.77
N TRP A 139 -4.92 11.89 -8.11
CA TRP A 139 -3.64 11.62 -7.45
C TRP A 139 -2.47 12.44 -7.98
N GLN A 140 -2.54 12.87 -9.23
CA GLN A 140 -1.57 13.80 -9.81
C GLN A 140 -1.77 15.25 -9.31
N GLY A 141 -2.79 15.52 -8.48
CA GLY A 141 -3.09 16.86 -7.96
C GLY A 141 -3.59 17.86 -9.02
N HIS A 142 -4.13 17.37 -10.14
CA HIS A 142 -4.58 18.20 -11.25
C HIS A 142 -6.05 18.63 -11.08
N GLY A 143 -6.40 19.80 -11.62
CA GLY A 143 -7.56 20.63 -11.22
C GLY A 143 -8.95 19.98 -11.23
N TYR A 144 -9.75 20.34 -10.21
CA TYR A 144 -11.14 19.92 -9.92
C TYR A 144 -12.07 19.89 -11.15
N HIS A 145 -12.05 20.93 -11.98
CA HIS A 145 -12.91 21.04 -13.17
C HIS A 145 -12.70 19.93 -14.22
N SER A 146 -11.47 19.42 -14.36
CA SER A 146 -11.19 18.31 -15.30
C SER A 146 -11.74 16.98 -14.76
N GLY A 147 -11.70 16.80 -13.44
CA GLY A 147 -12.28 15.64 -12.77
C GLY A 147 -13.81 15.59 -12.86
N GLU A 148 -14.50 16.72 -12.65
CA GLU A 148 -15.96 16.81 -12.81
C GLU A 148 -16.42 16.51 -14.23
N LYS A 149 -15.68 16.99 -15.24
CA LYS A 149 -16.00 16.70 -16.64
C LYS A 149 -15.94 15.21 -16.93
N LEU A 150 -14.89 14.51 -16.47
CA LEU A 150 -14.76 13.06 -16.63
C LEU A 150 -15.84 12.30 -15.87
N TRP A 151 -16.23 12.78 -14.68
CA TRP A 151 -17.36 12.23 -13.94
C TRP A 151 -18.68 12.35 -14.70
N SER A 152 -18.95 13.52 -15.29
CA SER A 152 -20.13 13.73 -16.13
C SER A 152 -20.12 12.81 -17.36
N GLN A 153 -18.97 12.65 -18.01
CA GLN A 153 -18.80 11.74 -19.14
C GLN A 153 -19.01 10.27 -18.75
N ALA A 154 -18.56 9.86 -17.57
CA ALA A 154 -18.81 8.51 -17.05
C ALA A 154 -20.32 8.27 -16.84
N ASN A 155 -21.02 9.22 -16.21
CA ASN A 155 -22.47 9.15 -16.00
C ASN A 155 -23.26 9.10 -17.33
N GLU A 156 -22.90 9.94 -18.31
CA GLU A 156 -23.55 9.95 -19.62
C GLU A 156 -23.37 8.60 -20.33
N ASN A 157 -22.15 8.08 -20.36
CA ASN A 157 -21.86 6.79 -20.99
C ASN A 157 -22.53 5.63 -20.25
N TYR A 158 -22.58 5.64 -18.91
CA TYR A 158 -23.34 4.67 -18.15
C TYR A 158 -24.83 4.68 -18.53
N GLY A 159 -25.47 5.86 -18.58
CA GLY A 159 -26.88 5.99 -19.00
C GLY A 159 -27.14 5.51 -20.43
N ARG A 160 -26.19 5.78 -21.35
CA ARG A 160 -26.25 5.28 -22.73
C ARG A 160 -26.09 3.76 -22.80
N ALA A 161 -25.18 3.18 -22.01
CA ALA A 161 -25.02 1.73 -21.93
C ALA A 161 -26.31 1.04 -21.47
N ILE A 162 -26.96 1.57 -20.43
CA ILE A 162 -28.27 1.07 -19.95
C ILE A 162 -29.37 1.22 -21.02
N THR A 163 -29.37 2.31 -21.78
CA THR A 163 -30.34 2.52 -22.85
C THR A 163 -30.16 1.50 -23.97
N CYS A 164 -28.92 1.30 -24.42
CA CYS A 164 -28.58 0.31 -25.45
C CYS A 164 -28.72 -1.13 -24.96
N ALA A 165 -28.62 -1.39 -23.65
CA ALA A 165 -28.78 -2.73 -23.08
C ALA A 165 -30.13 -3.37 -23.44
N ARG A 166 -31.17 -2.56 -23.66
CA ARG A 166 -32.51 -3.01 -24.06
C ARG A 166 -32.55 -3.72 -25.41
N ASP A 167 -31.58 -3.42 -26.28
CA ASP A 167 -31.50 -3.98 -27.63
C ASP A 167 -30.64 -5.25 -27.67
N VAL A 168 -29.88 -5.56 -26.61
CA VAL A 168 -29.05 -6.75 -26.50
C VAL A 168 -29.93 -7.94 -26.12
N LYS A 169 -29.99 -8.96 -26.99
CA LYS A 169 -30.85 -10.15 -26.80
C LYS A 169 -30.08 -11.39 -26.37
N ASP A 170 -28.80 -11.43 -26.67
CA ASP A 170 -27.96 -12.58 -26.36
C ASP A 170 -27.59 -12.58 -24.86
N PRO A 171 -27.91 -13.66 -24.11
CA PRO A 171 -27.63 -13.73 -22.68
C PRO A 171 -26.13 -13.63 -22.34
N THR A 172 -25.24 -14.14 -23.19
CA THR A 172 -23.78 -14.07 -22.98
C THR A 172 -23.28 -12.64 -23.12
N GLN A 173 -23.75 -11.93 -24.15
CA GLN A 173 -23.43 -10.50 -24.32
C GLN A 173 -24.01 -9.63 -23.19
N LEU A 174 -25.23 -9.92 -22.76
CA LEU A 174 -25.86 -9.24 -21.61
C LEU A 174 -25.09 -9.51 -20.32
N LEU A 175 -24.61 -10.73 -20.10
CA LEU A 175 -23.78 -11.07 -18.95
C LEU A 175 -22.50 -10.24 -18.93
N ALA A 176 -21.77 -10.19 -20.04
CA ALA A 176 -20.56 -9.39 -20.16
C ALA A 176 -20.82 -7.90 -19.92
N LEU A 177 -21.92 -7.37 -20.46
CA LEU A 177 -22.37 -6.01 -20.18
C LEU A 177 -22.67 -5.80 -18.69
N SER A 178 -23.37 -6.73 -18.04
CA SER A 178 -23.70 -6.67 -16.62
C SER A 178 -22.45 -6.57 -15.74
N LEU A 179 -21.39 -7.34 -16.05
CA LEU A 179 -20.10 -7.30 -15.33
C LEU A 179 -19.35 -5.98 -15.55
N ALA A 180 -19.41 -5.42 -16.76
CA ALA A 180 -18.84 -4.11 -17.05
C ALA A 180 -19.60 -3.00 -16.30
N LEU A 181 -20.94 -3.04 -16.29
CA LEU A 181 -21.77 -2.07 -15.57
C LEU A 181 -21.61 -2.19 -14.05
N LEU A 182 -21.49 -3.40 -13.51
CA LEU A 182 -21.12 -3.64 -12.11
C LEU A 182 -19.81 -2.93 -11.75
N SER A 183 -18.81 -3.04 -12.61
CA SER A 183 -17.52 -2.37 -12.40
C SER A 183 -17.65 -0.85 -12.46
N VAL A 184 -18.47 -0.31 -13.38
CA VAL A 184 -18.78 1.12 -13.46
C VAL A 184 -19.44 1.61 -12.17
N THR A 185 -20.48 0.93 -11.68
CA THR A 185 -21.20 1.35 -10.47
C THR A 185 -20.34 1.22 -9.22
N ASN A 186 -19.47 0.20 -9.13
CA ASN A 186 -18.48 0.06 -8.06
C ASN A 186 -17.52 1.26 -8.03
N MET A 187 -16.96 1.64 -9.19
CA MET A 187 -16.06 2.79 -9.28
C MET A 187 -16.73 4.14 -9.00
N MET A 188 -18.05 4.22 -9.20
CA MET A 188 -18.86 5.41 -8.96
C MET A 188 -19.41 5.51 -7.53
N GLY A 189 -19.21 4.50 -6.69
CA GLY A 189 -19.83 4.48 -5.36
C GLY A 189 -21.36 4.26 -5.38
N ARG A 190 -21.90 3.71 -6.46
CA ARG A 190 -23.35 3.45 -6.62
C ARG A 190 -23.70 2.04 -6.18
N TRP A 191 -23.53 1.77 -4.89
CA TRP A 191 -23.58 0.43 -4.31
C TRP A 191 -24.90 -0.30 -4.56
N SER A 192 -26.05 0.37 -4.42
CA SER A 192 -27.36 -0.23 -4.69
C SER A 192 -27.53 -0.64 -6.15
N GLU A 193 -26.96 0.12 -7.10
CA GLU A 193 -26.99 -0.24 -8.52
C GLU A 193 -26.03 -1.41 -8.81
N SER A 194 -24.87 -1.47 -8.14
CA SER A 194 -23.97 -2.62 -8.21
C SER A 194 -24.67 -3.92 -7.82
N GLN A 195 -25.50 -3.90 -6.78
CA GLN A 195 -26.28 -5.09 -6.39
C GLN A 195 -27.25 -5.57 -7.48
N VAL A 196 -27.85 -4.63 -8.21
CA VAL A 196 -28.73 -4.98 -9.33
C VAL A 196 -27.92 -5.72 -10.41
N HIS A 197 -26.74 -5.20 -10.76
CA HIS A 197 -25.88 -5.79 -11.80
C HIS A 197 -25.27 -7.13 -11.39
N ILE A 198 -24.90 -7.32 -10.12
CA ILE A 198 -24.36 -8.60 -9.66
C ILE A 198 -25.44 -9.69 -9.62
N MET A 199 -26.65 -9.34 -9.17
CA MET A 199 -27.79 -10.26 -9.18
C MET A 199 -28.30 -10.56 -10.58
N ALA A 200 -28.20 -9.60 -11.50
CA ALA A 200 -28.45 -9.84 -12.91
C ALA A 200 -27.39 -10.77 -13.50
N GLY A 201 -26.12 -10.58 -13.15
CA GLY A 201 -25.01 -11.45 -13.56
C GLY A 201 -25.24 -12.92 -13.22
N HIS A 202 -25.63 -13.23 -11.97
CA HIS A 202 -25.97 -14.60 -11.57
C HIS A 202 -27.12 -15.21 -12.39
N ARG A 203 -28.19 -14.45 -12.63
CA ARG A 203 -29.33 -14.89 -13.44
C ARG A 203 -28.95 -15.11 -14.90
N LEU A 204 -28.21 -14.17 -15.48
CA LEU A 204 -27.77 -14.21 -16.88
C LEU A 204 -26.77 -15.35 -17.12
N LEU A 205 -25.89 -15.63 -16.15
CA LEU A 205 -24.99 -16.77 -16.24
C LEU A 205 -25.75 -18.10 -16.27
N SER A 206 -26.82 -18.23 -15.47
CA SER A 206 -27.70 -19.40 -15.54
C SER A 206 -28.45 -19.51 -16.87
N GLN A 207 -28.78 -18.39 -17.51
CA GLN A 207 -29.50 -18.36 -18.79
C GLN A 207 -28.58 -18.61 -20.00
N ALA A 208 -27.37 -18.06 -19.97
CA ALA A 208 -26.37 -18.24 -21.02
C ALA A 208 -25.85 -19.68 -21.09
N GLY A 209 -26.00 -20.44 -20.01
CA GLY A 209 -25.61 -21.84 -19.93
C GLY A 209 -24.11 -22.02 -19.72
N HIS A 210 -23.68 -23.28 -19.75
CA HIS A 210 -22.31 -23.68 -19.45
C HIS A 210 -21.53 -23.87 -20.75
N GLY A 211 -20.37 -23.23 -20.89
CA GLY A 211 -19.53 -23.38 -22.07
C GLY A 211 -18.28 -22.51 -22.03
N SER A 212 -17.43 -22.68 -23.03
CA SER A 212 -16.21 -21.87 -23.19
C SER A 212 -16.51 -20.39 -23.46
N GLU A 213 -17.69 -20.07 -23.99
CA GLU A 213 -18.11 -18.69 -24.25
C GLU A 213 -18.52 -17.94 -22.96
N THR A 214 -18.91 -18.67 -21.92
CA THR A 214 -19.36 -18.09 -20.63
C THR A 214 -18.34 -18.27 -19.52
N SER A 215 -17.28 -19.06 -19.72
CA SER A 215 -16.29 -19.37 -18.68
C SER A 215 -15.53 -18.14 -18.18
N GLY A 216 -15.09 -17.26 -19.09
CA GLY A 216 -14.38 -16.03 -18.71
C GLY A 216 -15.27 -15.09 -17.89
N ALA A 217 -16.52 -14.91 -18.31
CA ALA A 217 -17.50 -14.11 -17.57
C ALA A 217 -17.88 -14.75 -16.22
N ALA A 218 -17.99 -16.08 -16.13
CA ALA A 218 -18.26 -16.79 -14.89
C ALA A 218 -17.12 -16.63 -13.87
N GLU A 219 -15.88 -16.72 -14.32
CA GLU A 219 -14.69 -16.47 -13.50
C GLU A 219 -14.70 -15.05 -12.93
N ILE A 220 -14.98 -14.04 -13.78
CA ILE A 220 -15.05 -12.65 -13.33
C ILE A 220 -16.23 -12.40 -12.40
N LEU A 221 -17.38 -13.03 -12.64
CA LEU A 221 -18.49 -12.95 -11.72
C LEU A 221 -18.08 -13.45 -10.34
N THR A 222 -17.44 -14.61 -10.21
CA THR A 222 -16.96 -15.16 -8.92
C THR A 222 -16.03 -14.18 -8.18
N ARG A 223 -15.10 -13.54 -8.90
CA ARG A 223 -14.17 -12.57 -8.31
C ARG A 223 -14.87 -11.28 -7.86
N LEU A 224 -15.77 -10.74 -8.67
CA LEU A 224 -16.54 -9.54 -8.33
C LEU A 224 -17.56 -9.81 -7.21
N ASP A 225 -18.11 -11.02 -7.12
CA ASP A 225 -18.96 -11.48 -6.00
C ASP A 225 -18.20 -11.45 -4.68
N LEU A 226 -17.00 -12.02 -4.65
CA LEU A 226 -16.16 -12.00 -3.47
C LEU A 226 -15.80 -10.57 -3.06
N MET A 227 -15.47 -9.70 -4.03
CA MET A 227 -15.19 -8.29 -3.75
C MET A 227 -16.39 -7.61 -3.07
N ALA A 228 -17.61 -7.83 -3.59
CA ALA A 228 -18.83 -7.27 -3.02
C ALA A 228 -19.09 -7.79 -1.58
N MET A 229 -18.86 -9.08 -1.32
CA MET A 229 -18.99 -9.67 0.03
C MET A 229 -17.98 -9.08 1.01
N THR A 230 -16.74 -8.82 0.58
CA THR A 230 -15.68 -8.28 1.47
C THR A 230 -15.93 -6.83 1.88
N PHE A 231 -16.62 -6.02 1.07
CA PHE A 231 -16.86 -4.60 1.32
C PHE A 231 -18.22 -4.30 1.97
N SER A 232 -19.26 -5.06 1.62
CA SER A 232 -20.68 -4.93 2.03
C SER A 232 -21.06 -3.68 2.84
N ASP A 233 -21.29 -2.56 2.14
CA ASP A 233 -21.74 -1.30 2.73
C ASP A 233 -23.14 -1.45 3.37
N SER A 234 -23.34 -0.88 4.55
CA SER A 234 -24.61 -0.96 5.30
C SER A 234 -25.80 -0.30 4.60
N SER A 235 -25.58 0.67 3.70
CA SER A 235 -26.63 1.28 2.86
C SER A 235 -27.04 0.38 1.69
N ALA A 236 -26.20 -0.60 1.33
CA ALA A 236 -26.44 -1.58 0.28
C ALA A 236 -25.77 -2.92 0.65
N PRO A 237 -26.36 -3.64 1.63
CA PRO A 237 -25.78 -4.88 2.16
C PRO A 237 -25.88 -6.00 1.14
N TYR A 238 -24.81 -6.78 0.95
CA TYR A 238 -24.77 -7.84 -0.05
C TYR A 238 -25.98 -8.80 0.08
N PRO A 239 -26.67 -9.16 -1.02
CA PRO A 239 -27.93 -9.91 -0.95
C PRO A 239 -27.71 -11.42 -0.78
N TYR A 240 -27.12 -11.84 0.35
CA TYR A 240 -26.77 -13.23 0.67
C TYR A 240 -27.91 -14.24 0.47
N LYS A 241 -29.16 -13.86 0.76
CA LYS A 241 -30.34 -14.74 0.58
C LYS A 241 -30.75 -14.97 -0.87
N LEU A 242 -30.39 -14.05 -1.77
CA LEU A 242 -30.77 -14.10 -3.18
C LEU A 242 -29.64 -14.65 -4.06
N ALA A 243 -28.39 -14.44 -3.65
CA ALA A 243 -27.23 -14.91 -4.37
C ALA A 243 -27.10 -16.45 -4.31
N PRO A 244 -26.73 -17.11 -5.43
CA PRO A 244 -26.55 -18.55 -5.43
C PRO A 244 -25.32 -18.95 -4.59
N ARG A 245 -25.46 -20.00 -3.78
CA ARG A 245 -24.35 -20.53 -2.96
C ARG A 245 -23.22 -21.12 -3.82
N THR A 246 -23.54 -21.70 -4.96
CA THR A 246 -22.56 -22.24 -5.92
C THR A 246 -22.89 -21.76 -7.33
N VAL A 247 -21.85 -21.51 -8.12
CA VAL A 247 -21.94 -21.25 -9.56
C VAL A 247 -21.38 -22.48 -10.28
N TRP A 248 -21.85 -22.77 -11.50
CA TRP A 248 -21.42 -23.97 -12.23
C TRP A 248 -19.89 -24.08 -12.40
N ILE A 249 -19.21 -22.93 -12.52
CA ILE A 249 -17.75 -22.89 -12.64
C ILE A 249 -17.05 -23.39 -11.37
N ASP A 250 -17.66 -23.19 -10.19
CA ASP A 250 -17.16 -23.72 -8.92
C ASP A 250 -17.14 -25.26 -8.96
N GLU A 251 -18.17 -25.89 -9.52
CA GLU A 251 -18.26 -27.34 -9.65
C GLU A 251 -17.33 -27.89 -10.74
N TYR A 252 -17.21 -27.17 -11.86
CA TYR A 252 -16.26 -27.51 -12.93
C TYR A 252 -14.82 -27.53 -12.42
N MET A 253 -14.42 -26.52 -11.64
CA MET A 253 -13.05 -26.41 -11.13
C MET A 253 -12.68 -27.49 -10.10
N LYS A 254 -13.66 -28.15 -9.45
CA LYS A 254 -13.39 -29.29 -8.57
C LYS A 254 -12.79 -30.48 -9.32
N THR A 255 -13.20 -30.70 -10.57
CA THR A 255 -12.74 -31.84 -11.37
C THR A 255 -11.68 -31.45 -12.41
N ALA A 256 -11.67 -30.20 -12.88
CA ALA A 256 -10.69 -29.72 -13.85
C ALA A 256 -9.24 -29.79 -13.31
N GLU A 257 -8.29 -30.03 -14.22
CA GLU A 257 -6.87 -29.81 -13.94
C GLU A 257 -6.56 -28.31 -13.94
N ILE A 258 -5.51 -27.91 -13.21
CA ILE A 258 -5.02 -26.53 -13.20
C ILE A 258 -3.97 -26.41 -14.30
N GLU A 259 -4.25 -25.59 -15.31
CA GLU A 259 -3.35 -25.32 -16.44
C GLU A 259 -2.80 -23.88 -16.41
N SER A 260 -3.36 -23.01 -15.56
CA SER A 260 -2.92 -21.62 -15.41
C SER A 260 -3.24 -21.06 -14.03
N TYR A 261 -2.53 -20.01 -13.62
CA TYR A 261 -2.84 -19.28 -12.38
C TYR A 261 -4.22 -18.61 -12.40
N GLY A 262 -4.77 -18.27 -13.58
CA GLY A 262 -6.15 -17.80 -13.71
C GLY A 262 -7.16 -18.86 -13.25
N GLN A 263 -7.05 -20.08 -13.78
CA GLN A 263 -7.86 -21.23 -13.35
C GLN A 263 -7.65 -21.56 -11.86
N ALA A 264 -6.41 -21.53 -11.38
CA ALA A 264 -6.10 -21.73 -9.97
C ALA A 264 -6.85 -20.70 -9.10
N GLY A 265 -6.83 -19.43 -9.52
CA GLY A 265 -7.56 -18.33 -8.91
C GLY A 265 -9.06 -18.56 -8.89
N THR A 266 -9.67 -18.93 -10.02
CA THR A 266 -11.12 -19.23 -10.11
C THR A 266 -11.56 -20.25 -9.06
N ALA A 267 -10.82 -21.35 -8.92
CA ALA A 267 -11.12 -22.37 -7.92
C ALA A 267 -10.98 -21.83 -6.49
N LEU A 268 -9.90 -21.09 -6.22
CA LEU A 268 -9.60 -20.52 -4.91
C LEU A 268 -10.65 -19.48 -4.49
N PHE A 269 -11.02 -18.56 -5.37
CA PHE A 269 -12.04 -17.55 -5.13
C PHE A 269 -13.42 -18.16 -4.96
N GLY A 270 -13.75 -19.24 -5.69
CA GLY A 270 -14.99 -20.00 -5.47
C GLY A 270 -15.08 -20.56 -4.05
N MET A 271 -13.98 -21.11 -3.52
CA MET A 271 -13.91 -21.57 -2.12
C MET A 271 -14.04 -20.42 -1.11
N MET A 272 -13.38 -19.29 -1.36
CA MET A 272 -13.49 -18.10 -0.51
C MET A 272 -14.92 -17.53 -0.50
N ARG A 273 -15.56 -17.47 -1.67
CA ARG A 273 -16.95 -17.02 -1.83
C ARG A 273 -17.90 -17.90 -1.01
N ARG A 274 -17.73 -19.22 -1.10
CA ARG A 274 -18.49 -20.20 -0.31
C ARG A 274 -18.30 -19.98 1.21
N LEU A 275 -17.07 -19.70 1.64
CA LEU A 275 -16.77 -19.36 3.04
C LEU A 275 -17.47 -18.08 3.49
N MET A 276 -17.44 -17.01 2.69
CA MET A 276 -18.11 -15.74 3.01
C MET A 276 -19.64 -15.88 3.10
N MET A 277 -20.23 -16.80 2.35
CA MET A 277 -21.67 -17.10 2.41
C MET A 277 -22.11 -17.81 3.71
N LEU A 278 -21.19 -18.24 4.58
CA LEU A 278 -21.49 -18.79 5.91
C LEU A 278 -21.82 -17.70 6.94
N SER A 279 -21.49 -16.43 6.63
CA SER A 279 -21.56 -15.30 7.57
C SER A 279 -22.99 -14.92 8.01
N GLU A 280 -24.05 -15.45 7.39
CA GLU A 280 -25.44 -14.98 7.61
C GLU A 280 -26.40 -16.03 8.19
N THR A 281 -25.95 -17.27 8.43
CA THR A 281 -26.83 -18.36 8.87
C THR A 281 -27.00 -18.51 10.38
N THR A 282 -26.29 -17.74 11.21
CA THR A 282 -26.40 -17.86 12.67
C THR A 282 -27.26 -16.78 13.28
N VAL A 283 -28.58 -16.94 13.16
CA VAL A 283 -29.49 -16.44 14.19
C VAL A 283 -29.30 -17.33 15.43
N ALA A 284 -29.12 -16.72 16.60
CA ALA A 284 -29.01 -17.47 17.85
C ALA A 284 -30.20 -18.45 18.00
N GLY A 285 -29.89 -19.75 18.08
CA GLY A 285 -30.89 -20.83 18.24
C GLY A 285 -31.12 -21.75 17.02
N ASP A 286 -30.45 -21.54 15.88
CA ASP A 286 -30.52 -22.46 14.72
C ASP A 286 -29.38 -23.51 14.73
N GLU A 287 -29.54 -24.56 15.54
CA GLU A 287 -28.58 -25.67 15.61
C GLU A 287 -28.44 -26.41 14.27
N GLU A 288 -29.49 -26.45 13.45
CA GLU A 288 -29.48 -27.11 12.13
C GLU A 288 -28.67 -26.30 11.11
N GLY A 289 -28.82 -24.96 11.13
CA GLY A 289 -28.00 -24.03 10.36
C GLY A 289 -26.52 -24.13 10.72
N ALA A 290 -26.20 -24.12 12.01
CA ALA A 290 -24.82 -24.26 12.48
C ALA A 290 -24.16 -25.59 12.06
N ALA A 291 -24.90 -26.70 12.10
CA ALA A 291 -24.41 -28.00 11.63
C ALA A 291 -24.14 -28.01 10.11
N LYS A 292 -25.01 -27.36 9.32
CA LYS A 292 -24.82 -27.20 7.86
C LYS A 292 -23.59 -26.35 7.54
N ASP A 293 -23.36 -25.28 8.29
CA ASP A 293 -22.20 -24.41 8.10
C ASP A 293 -20.89 -25.13 8.45
N LEU A 294 -20.88 -25.90 9.54
CA LEU A 294 -19.73 -26.72 9.91
C LEU A 294 -19.44 -27.80 8.85
N ALA A 295 -20.47 -28.46 8.33
CA ALA A 295 -20.33 -29.42 7.24
C ALA A 295 -19.76 -28.76 5.97
N MET A 296 -20.22 -27.55 5.65
CA MET A 296 -19.72 -26.77 4.51
C MET A 296 -18.26 -26.34 4.69
N LEU A 297 -17.87 -25.97 5.91
CA LEU A 297 -16.48 -25.63 6.25
C LEU A 297 -15.56 -26.84 6.05
N HIS A 298 -15.93 -28.02 6.56
CA HIS A 298 -15.18 -29.26 6.34
C HIS A 298 -15.06 -29.63 4.85
N LEU A 299 -16.16 -29.48 4.08
CA LEU A 299 -16.13 -29.69 2.63
C LEU A 299 -15.17 -28.72 1.93
N THR A 300 -15.14 -27.46 2.37
CA THR A 300 -14.26 -26.43 1.80
C THR A 300 -12.79 -26.72 2.13
N MET A 301 -12.47 -27.17 3.35
CA MET A 301 -11.12 -27.62 3.71
C MET A 301 -10.65 -28.81 2.88
N LYS A 302 -11.56 -29.77 2.60
CA LYS A 302 -11.28 -30.91 1.73
C LYS A 302 -11.02 -30.46 0.29
N ASP A 303 -11.86 -29.57 -0.24
CA ASP A 303 -11.68 -29.00 -1.58
C ASP A 303 -10.34 -28.24 -1.68
N LEU A 304 -9.96 -27.50 -0.63
CA LEU A 304 -8.68 -26.79 -0.56
C LEU A 304 -7.49 -27.75 -0.57
N SER A 305 -7.55 -28.85 0.17
CA SER A 305 -6.48 -29.86 0.18
C SER A 305 -6.31 -30.51 -1.20
N SER A 306 -7.42 -30.78 -1.90
CA SER A 306 -7.41 -31.26 -3.29
C SER A 306 -6.80 -30.21 -4.23
N TRP A 307 -7.14 -28.94 -4.04
CA TRP A 307 -6.58 -27.83 -4.82
C TRP A 307 -5.08 -27.64 -4.58
N GLU A 308 -4.60 -27.74 -3.33
CA GLU A 308 -3.18 -27.69 -2.97
C GLU A 308 -2.39 -28.80 -3.68
N TYR A 309 -2.94 -30.02 -3.70
CA TYR A 309 -2.34 -31.13 -4.44
C TYR A 309 -2.25 -30.85 -5.95
N LYS A 310 -3.32 -30.30 -6.56
CA LYS A 310 -3.31 -29.92 -7.98
C LYS A 310 -2.28 -28.83 -8.27
N MET A 311 -2.16 -27.83 -7.39
CA MET A 311 -1.16 -26.77 -7.50
C MET A 311 0.26 -27.30 -7.43
N ALA A 312 0.54 -28.24 -6.53
CA ALA A 312 1.82 -28.93 -6.44
C ALA A 312 2.18 -29.60 -7.79
N GLN A 313 1.23 -30.32 -8.40
CA GLN A 313 1.45 -30.95 -9.69
C GLN A 313 1.63 -29.92 -10.82
N PHE A 314 0.87 -28.83 -10.80
CA PHE A 314 0.98 -27.76 -11.80
C PHE A 314 2.34 -27.08 -11.77
N GLU A 315 2.83 -26.65 -10.60
CA GLU A 315 4.13 -25.98 -10.48
C GLU A 315 5.30 -26.95 -10.70
N LYS A 316 5.15 -28.23 -10.35
CA LYS A 316 6.15 -29.25 -10.70
C LYS A 316 6.32 -29.42 -12.23
N LYS A 317 5.24 -29.28 -13.00
CA LYS A 317 5.28 -29.28 -14.47
C LYS A 317 5.81 -27.96 -15.04
N HIS A 318 5.80 -26.87 -14.27
CA HIS A 318 6.18 -25.51 -14.69
C HIS A 318 7.13 -24.85 -13.68
N PRO A 319 8.38 -25.36 -13.51
CA PRO A 319 9.28 -24.93 -12.44
C PRO A 319 9.73 -23.46 -12.54
N ASN A 320 9.62 -22.85 -13.73
CA ASN A 320 9.85 -21.42 -13.96
C ASN A 320 8.55 -20.81 -14.53
N PRO A 321 7.64 -20.32 -13.67
CA PRO A 321 6.41 -19.73 -14.16
C PRO A 321 6.73 -18.47 -14.98
N HIS A 322 6.26 -18.43 -16.22
CA HIS A 322 6.29 -17.19 -17.02
C HIS A 322 5.46 -16.06 -16.38
N ASP A 323 4.54 -16.41 -15.47
CA ASP A 323 3.66 -15.51 -14.74
C ASP A 323 3.99 -15.53 -13.23
N GLU A 324 5.10 -14.88 -12.88
CA GLU A 324 5.52 -14.75 -11.46
C GLU A 324 4.49 -13.97 -10.64
N THR A 325 3.84 -12.96 -11.21
CA THR A 325 2.82 -12.16 -10.52
C THR A 325 1.60 -12.99 -10.16
N GLY A 326 1.10 -13.80 -11.09
CA GLY A 326 0.05 -14.78 -10.83
C GLY A 326 0.43 -15.76 -9.71
N ALA A 327 1.66 -16.27 -9.74
CA ALA A 327 2.17 -17.20 -8.71
C ALA A 327 2.13 -16.61 -7.29
N VAL A 328 2.57 -15.35 -7.15
CA VAL A 328 2.57 -14.64 -5.86
C VAL A 328 1.16 -14.26 -5.43
N SER A 329 0.28 -13.83 -6.35
CA SER A 329 -1.12 -13.53 -6.06
C SER A 329 -1.88 -14.75 -5.54
N ILE A 330 -1.66 -15.93 -6.13
CA ILE A 330 -2.30 -17.17 -5.68
C ILE A 330 -1.81 -17.56 -4.28
N ARG A 331 -0.52 -17.43 -3.98
CA ARG A 331 0.02 -17.65 -2.62
C ARG A 331 -0.58 -16.69 -1.59
N LEU A 332 -0.81 -15.42 -1.96
CA LEU A 332 -1.39 -14.40 -1.08
C LEU A 332 -2.81 -14.77 -0.67
N TYR A 333 -3.67 -15.05 -1.66
CA TYR A 333 -5.07 -15.41 -1.41
C TYR A 333 -5.21 -16.80 -0.77
N HIS A 334 -4.32 -17.75 -1.10
CA HIS A 334 -4.28 -19.05 -0.44
C HIS A 334 -3.95 -18.92 1.04
N THR A 335 -2.90 -18.15 1.38
CA THR A 335 -2.53 -17.87 2.78
C THR A 335 -3.70 -17.25 3.53
N MET A 336 -4.41 -16.30 2.91
CA MET A 336 -5.59 -15.69 3.50
C MET A 336 -6.73 -16.70 3.72
N LEU A 337 -7.07 -17.53 2.73
CA LEU A 337 -8.10 -18.55 2.86
C LEU A 337 -7.76 -19.58 3.95
N ARG A 338 -6.52 -20.06 4.00
CA ARG A 338 -6.04 -20.98 5.05
C ARG A 338 -6.21 -20.37 6.44
N MET A 339 -5.79 -19.12 6.62
CA MET A 339 -5.96 -18.39 7.87
C MET A 339 -7.43 -18.31 8.30
N PHE A 340 -8.36 -18.06 7.37
CA PHE A 340 -9.80 -18.00 7.69
C PHE A 340 -10.39 -19.37 8.02
N LEU A 341 -10.06 -20.42 7.26
CA LEU A 341 -10.55 -21.77 7.51
C LEU A 341 -10.04 -22.31 8.85
N SER A 342 -8.74 -22.12 9.14
CA SER A 342 -8.15 -22.50 10.43
C SER A 342 -8.69 -21.63 11.56
N GLY A 343 -8.91 -20.32 11.32
CA GLY A 343 -9.42 -19.39 12.33
C GLY A 343 -10.85 -19.68 12.78
N GLY A 344 -11.64 -20.34 11.93
CA GLY A 344 -13.02 -20.72 12.22
C GLY A 344 -13.98 -19.52 12.27
N ALA A 345 -15.26 -19.81 12.07
CA ALA A 345 -16.31 -18.79 12.05
C ALA A 345 -16.67 -18.25 13.45
N PHE A 346 -16.49 -19.07 14.50
CA PHE A 346 -16.96 -18.78 15.86
C PHE A 346 -15.84 -18.85 16.90
N GLY A 347 -16.05 -18.19 18.04
CA GLY A 347 -15.15 -18.19 19.20
C GLY A 347 -14.72 -16.78 19.64
N PRO A 348 -13.79 -16.70 20.61
CA PRO A 348 -13.18 -15.44 21.02
C PRO A 348 -12.25 -14.89 19.92
N GLU A 349 -12.04 -13.58 19.90
CA GLU A 349 -11.14 -12.88 18.97
C GLU A 349 -9.66 -13.10 19.30
N THR A 350 -9.32 -13.55 20.52
CA THR A 350 -7.96 -14.05 20.84
C THR A 350 -7.49 -15.17 19.92
N ARG A 351 -8.39 -15.94 19.29
CA ARG A 351 -8.03 -17.01 18.35
C ARG A 351 -7.20 -16.53 17.16
N TRP A 352 -7.32 -15.25 16.79
CA TRP A 352 -6.55 -14.66 15.71
C TRP A 352 -5.06 -14.46 16.03
N ASP A 353 -4.71 -14.45 17.32
CA ASP A 353 -3.34 -14.16 17.76
C ASP A 353 -2.32 -15.26 17.42
N ARG A 354 -2.77 -16.47 17.08
CA ARG A 354 -1.90 -17.57 16.66
C ARG A 354 -1.34 -17.41 15.26
N PHE A 355 -1.97 -16.59 14.41
CA PHE A 355 -1.67 -16.49 12.98
C PHE A 355 -0.56 -15.50 12.62
N LEU A 356 0.40 -15.22 13.52
CA LEU A 356 1.49 -14.27 13.26
C LEU A 356 2.25 -14.56 11.96
N GLY A 357 2.60 -15.82 11.70
CA GLY A 357 3.31 -16.22 10.48
C GLY A 357 2.48 -16.02 9.21
N HIS A 358 1.15 -16.19 9.30
CA HIS A 358 0.24 -15.90 8.19
C HIS A 358 0.16 -14.40 7.90
N TYR A 359 0.08 -13.56 8.94
CA TYR A 359 0.07 -12.11 8.79
C TYR A 359 1.37 -11.59 8.16
N GLU A 360 2.52 -12.10 8.60
CA GLU A 360 3.82 -11.81 7.99
C GLU A 360 3.88 -12.20 6.52
N ARG A 361 3.40 -13.41 6.20
CA ARG A 361 3.36 -13.92 4.83
C ARG A 361 2.46 -13.05 3.94
N ILE A 362 1.26 -12.72 4.40
CA ILE A 362 0.31 -11.86 3.67
C ILE A 362 0.96 -10.50 3.37
N LEU A 363 1.55 -9.84 4.36
CA LEU A 363 2.17 -8.53 4.16
C LEU A 363 3.39 -8.58 3.23
N THR A 364 4.22 -9.62 3.38
CA THR A 364 5.41 -9.78 2.54
C THR A 364 5.04 -10.06 1.09
N LEU A 365 4.05 -10.93 0.84
CA LEU A 365 3.55 -11.19 -0.51
C LEU A 365 2.90 -9.95 -1.13
N ALA A 366 2.11 -9.19 -0.36
CA ALA A 366 1.51 -7.93 -0.81
C ALA A 366 2.56 -6.87 -1.17
N GLU A 367 3.60 -6.72 -0.35
CA GLU A 367 4.71 -5.81 -0.60
C GLU A 367 5.54 -6.23 -1.82
N THR A 368 5.75 -7.53 -2.03
CA THR A 368 6.41 -8.07 -3.24
C THR A 368 5.60 -7.76 -4.49
N LEU A 369 4.28 -7.99 -4.49
CA LEU A 369 3.40 -7.64 -5.61
C LEU A 369 3.46 -6.14 -5.93
N TRP A 370 3.48 -5.30 -4.89
CA TRP A 370 3.62 -3.86 -5.07
C TRP A 370 4.99 -3.46 -5.64
N SER A 371 6.08 -4.01 -5.10
CA SER A 371 7.45 -3.72 -5.57
C SER A 371 7.70 -4.20 -7.00
N ASN A 372 7.08 -5.32 -7.40
CA ASN A 372 7.19 -5.87 -8.75
C ASN A 372 6.27 -5.16 -9.76
N THR A 373 5.39 -4.27 -9.31
CA THR A 373 4.59 -3.44 -10.22
C THR A 373 5.55 -2.49 -10.95
N PRO A 374 5.67 -2.57 -12.28
CA PRO A 374 6.58 -1.69 -13.03
C PRO A 374 6.26 -0.23 -12.70
N PRO A 375 7.25 0.67 -12.64
CA PRO A 375 6.99 2.10 -12.61
C PRO A 375 6.33 2.51 -13.93
N SER A 376 5.02 2.30 -14.00
CA SER A 376 4.18 2.74 -15.11
C SER A 376 4.17 4.27 -15.14
N GLN A 377 3.76 4.85 -16.27
CA GLN A 377 3.52 6.30 -16.37
C GLN A 377 2.38 6.81 -15.46
N VAL A 378 1.83 5.95 -14.60
CA VAL A 378 0.61 6.10 -13.81
C VAL A 378 1.05 6.14 -12.33
N GLN A 379 0.74 7.23 -11.64
CA GLN A 379 1.18 7.45 -10.24
C GLN A 379 0.32 6.70 -9.22
N SER A 380 -0.87 6.21 -9.62
CA SER A 380 -1.82 5.52 -8.76
C SER A 380 -2.55 4.41 -9.54
N PRO A 381 -2.09 3.15 -9.46
CA PRO A 381 -2.63 2.10 -10.32
C PRO A 381 -4.04 1.70 -9.84
N LEU A 382 -4.97 1.53 -10.77
CA LEU A 382 -6.37 1.17 -10.52
C LEU A 382 -6.69 -0.24 -11.05
N SER A 383 -7.49 -1.02 -10.31
CA SER A 383 -8.04 -2.31 -10.77
C SER A 383 -9.56 -2.35 -10.60
N LEU A 384 -10.26 -3.03 -11.49
CA LEU A 384 -11.69 -3.32 -11.35
C LEU A 384 -11.98 -4.52 -10.44
N GLU A 385 -10.96 -5.34 -10.17
CA GLU A 385 -10.99 -6.52 -9.30
C GLU A 385 -10.20 -6.30 -8.01
N SER A 386 -10.45 -7.15 -7.01
CA SER A 386 -9.64 -7.22 -5.79
C SER A 386 -8.19 -7.64 -6.08
N GLY A 387 -7.26 -7.01 -5.38
CA GLY A 387 -5.85 -7.38 -5.35
C GLY A 387 -5.40 -7.53 -3.90
N PHE A 388 -4.42 -6.75 -3.48
CA PHE A 388 -3.83 -6.90 -2.15
C PHE A 388 -4.40 -5.97 -1.08
N ILE A 389 -5.35 -5.07 -1.40
CA ILE A 389 -5.98 -4.21 -0.38
C ILE A 389 -6.75 -5.06 0.62
N VAL A 390 -7.58 -6.00 0.16
CA VAL A 390 -8.39 -6.86 1.04
C VAL A 390 -7.50 -7.68 1.98
N PRO A 391 -6.50 -8.46 1.50
CA PRO A 391 -5.57 -9.17 2.38
C PRO A 391 -4.86 -8.27 3.40
N ALA A 392 -4.32 -7.12 2.98
CA ALA A 392 -3.63 -6.21 3.89
C ALA A 392 -4.58 -5.58 4.92
N PHE A 393 -5.79 -5.21 4.51
CA PHE A 393 -6.83 -4.71 5.42
C PHE A 393 -7.22 -5.76 6.45
N MET A 394 -7.35 -7.03 6.06
CA MET A 394 -7.63 -8.12 6.99
C MET A 394 -6.54 -8.27 8.05
N VAL A 395 -5.27 -8.06 7.69
CA VAL A 395 -4.18 -7.99 8.69
C VAL A 395 -4.36 -6.79 9.62
N ALA A 396 -4.60 -5.59 9.07
CA ALA A 396 -4.83 -4.38 9.88
C ALA A 396 -5.99 -4.57 10.87
N GLN A 397 -7.06 -5.23 10.42
CA GLN A 397 -8.27 -5.50 11.18
C GLN A 397 -8.05 -6.53 12.30
N ARG A 398 -7.51 -7.72 11.96
CA ARG A 398 -7.49 -8.88 12.87
C ARG A 398 -6.19 -9.12 13.64
N CYS A 399 -5.05 -8.64 13.15
CA CYS A 399 -3.76 -8.86 13.81
C CYS A 399 -3.54 -7.87 14.95
N ARG A 400 -3.55 -8.30 16.20
CA ARG A 400 -3.32 -7.42 17.38
C ARG A 400 -1.83 -7.32 17.75
N HIS A 401 -0.92 -7.75 16.89
CA HIS A 401 0.51 -7.53 17.08
C HIS A 401 0.86 -6.09 16.65
N PRO A 402 1.40 -5.24 17.56
CA PRO A 402 1.55 -3.80 17.32
C PRO A 402 2.41 -3.46 16.08
N TRP A 403 3.43 -4.27 15.79
CA TRP A 403 4.28 -4.08 14.60
C TRP A 403 3.58 -4.46 13.29
N LEU A 404 3.11 -5.70 13.16
CA LEU A 404 2.45 -6.21 11.95
C LEU A 404 1.22 -5.38 11.57
N ARG A 405 0.40 -4.99 12.56
CA ARG A 405 -0.78 -4.15 12.30
C ARG A 405 -0.40 -2.80 11.71
N ARG A 406 0.62 -2.14 12.27
CA ARG A 406 1.09 -0.84 11.76
C ARG A 406 1.79 -0.96 10.42
N ARG A 407 2.53 -2.05 10.17
CA ARG A 407 3.07 -2.38 8.85
C ARG A 407 1.95 -2.47 7.81
N ALA A 408 0.86 -3.17 8.12
CA ALA A 408 -0.31 -3.25 7.26
C ALA A 408 -0.95 -1.88 6.98
N ILE A 409 -1.20 -1.08 8.02
CA ILE A 409 -1.79 0.26 7.89
C ILE A 409 -0.88 1.20 7.09
N SER A 410 0.42 1.17 7.36
CA SER A 410 1.42 1.99 6.66
C SER A 410 1.50 1.60 5.17
N PHE A 411 1.50 0.30 4.87
CA PHE A 411 1.47 -0.21 3.51
C PHE A 411 0.22 0.28 2.77
N LEU A 412 -0.97 0.19 3.37
CA LEU A 412 -2.21 0.66 2.79
C LEU A 412 -2.19 2.18 2.51
N TYR A 413 -1.65 3.01 3.41
CA TYR A 413 -1.48 4.45 3.13
C TYR A 413 -0.47 4.74 2.01
N LYS A 414 0.56 3.90 1.87
CA LYS A 414 1.66 4.08 0.90
C LYS A 414 1.22 3.84 -0.54
N ILE A 415 0.43 2.80 -0.79
CA ILE A 415 0.13 2.31 -2.15
C ILE A 415 -0.81 3.22 -2.97
N LYS A 416 -1.62 4.05 -2.31
CA LYS A 416 -2.58 4.98 -2.95
C LYS A 416 -3.33 4.34 -4.12
N ARG A 417 -3.86 3.16 -3.91
CA ARG A 417 -4.50 2.30 -4.91
C ARG A 417 -6.01 2.22 -4.70
N GLN A 418 -6.76 2.01 -5.78
CA GLN A 418 -8.17 1.60 -5.77
C GLN A 418 -8.36 0.24 -6.46
N GLU A 419 -9.11 -0.65 -5.82
CA GLU A 419 -9.46 -2.00 -6.27
C GLU A 419 -10.99 -2.16 -6.21
N GLY A 420 -11.66 -1.81 -7.31
CA GLY A 420 -13.11 -1.73 -7.39
C GLY A 420 -13.69 -0.80 -6.31
N MET A 421 -14.37 -1.40 -5.32
CA MET A 421 -14.98 -0.70 -4.18
C MET A 421 -13.95 -0.29 -3.12
N TRP A 422 -12.79 -0.96 -3.08
CA TRP A 422 -11.78 -0.78 -2.05
C TRP A 422 -10.84 0.37 -2.36
N HIS A 423 -10.77 1.31 -1.41
CA HIS A 423 -9.79 2.39 -1.40
C HIS A 423 -8.74 2.10 -0.32
N SER A 424 -7.46 2.11 -0.70
CA SER A 424 -6.36 1.77 0.22
C SER A 424 -6.22 2.74 1.39
N ASP A 425 -6.41 4.05 1.16
CA ASP A 425 -6.41 5.09 2.20
C ASP A 425 -7.64 5.00 3.11
N GLY A 426 -8.81 4.69 2.55
CA GLY A 426 -10.02 4.38 3.33
C GLY A 426 -9.82 3.16 4.24
N ALA A 427 -9.29 2.06 3.69
CA ALA A 427 -8.97 0.85 4.43
C ALA A 427 -7.93 1.11 5.54
N ALA A 428 -6.90 1.92 5.26
CA ALA A 428 -5.90 2.32 6.24
C ALA A 428 -6.51 3.13 7.38
N ALA A 429 -7.36 4.11 7.07
CA ALA A 429 -8.04 4.95 8.05
C ALA A 429 -8.96 4.13 8.97
N VAL A 430 -9.72 3.20 8.40
CA VAL A 430 -10.56 2.27 9.19
C VAL A 430 -9.69 1.36 10.07
N GLY A 431 -8.63 0.77 9.52
CA GLY A 431 -7.69 -0.06 10.29
C GLY A 431 -7.01 0.69 11.43
N GLN A 432 -6.61 1.95 11.20
CA GLN A 432 -6.08 2.82 12.24
C GLN A 432 -7.13 3.12 13.32
N ARG A 433 -8.37 3.42 12.95
CA ARG A 433 -9.43 3.71 13.92
C ARG A 433 -9.75 2.49 14.79
N ILE A 434 -9.79 1.30 14.20
CA ILE A 434 -9.93 0.03 14.93
C ILE A 434 -8.79 -0.11 15.94
N MET A 435 -7.53 0.09 15.52
CA MET A 435 -6.36 0.02 16.40
C MET A 435 -6.47 0.94 17.62
N GLU A 436 -6.93 2.18 17.42
CA GLU A 436 -7.12 3.18 18.47
C GLU A 436 -8.23 2.77 19.47
N ILE A 437 -9.34 2.25 18.96
CA ILE A 437 -10.50 1.84 19.78
C ILE A 437 -10.20 0.59 20.61
N GLU A 438 -9.41 -0.34 20.05
CA GLU A 438 -8.90 -1.50 20.79
C GLU A 438 -7.89 -1.09 21.88
N GLY A 439 -7.50 0.19 21.97
CA GLY A 439 -6.61 0.71 23.00
C GLY A 439 -5.18 0.18 22.88
N GLN A 440 -4.78 -0.25 21.67
CA GLN A 440 -3.48 -0.88 21.46
C GLN A 440 -2.36 0.13 21.68
N LYS A 441 -1.56 -0.09 22.73
CA LYS A 441 -0.44 0.80 23.08
C LYS A 441 0.64 0.80 22.00
N TYR A 442 1.37 1.91 21.95
CA TYR A 442 2.60 1.97 21.19
C TYR A 442 3.66 1.10 21.88
N PHE A 443 4.44 0.39 21.08
CA PHE A 443 5.51 -0.47 21.59
C PHE A 443 6.75 -0.18 20.76
N ASP A 444 7.78 0.38 21.38
CA ASP A 444 9.14 0.37 20.85
C ASP A 444 9.62 -1.08 20.93
N SER A 445 9.77 -1.77 19.80
CA SER A 445 10.23 -3.15 19.79
C SER A 445 11.49 -3.31 18.94
N ASP A 446 12.53 -3.83 19.57
CA ASP A 446 13.86 -4.20 19.06
C ASP A 446 13.88 -5.39 18.07
N LEU A 447 12.79 -5.62 17.33
CA LEU A 447 12.68 -6.74 16.37
C LEU A 447 12.41 -6.21 14.96
N ALA A 448 13.41 -5.55 14.38
CA ALA A 448 13.64 -5.58 12.95
C ALA A 448 14.83 -6.51 12.72
N SER A 449 14.58 -7.80 12.53
CA SER A 449 15.52 -8.56 11.70
C SER A 449 15.24 -8.11 10.26
N PRO A 450 16.25 -7.90 9.39
CA PRO A 450 16.00 -7.74 7.97
C PRO A 450 15.09 -8.89 7.51
N LEU A 451 14.03 -8.58 6.78
CA LEU A 451 13.21 -9.61 6.15
C LEU A 451 14.09 -10.30 5.09
N GLU A 452 14.84 -11.34 5.49
CA GLU A 452 15.31 -12.35 4.55
C GLU A 452 14.11 -12.81 3.73
N ALA A 453 14.30 -13.13 2.45
CA ALA A 453 13.22 -13.68 1.63
C ALA A 453 12.52 -14.77 2.42
N MET A 454 11.21 -14.62 2.63
CA MET A 454 10.47 -15.61 3.38
C MET A 454 10.46 -16.89 2.54
N GLU A 455 11.06 -17.96 3.06
CA GLU A 455 11.13 -19.23 2.34
C GLU A 455 9.71 -19.66 1.94
N ASP A 456 9.58 -20.08 0.69
CA ASP A 456 8.30 -20.47 0.16
C ASP A 456 7.89 -21.80 0.79
N VAL A 457 6.67 -21.88 1.33
CA VAL A 457 6.14 -23.11 1.92
C VAL A 457 5.69 -24.01 0.77
N PRO A 458 6.30 -25.19 0.55
CA PRO A 458 5.89 -26.10 -0.51
C PRO A 458 4.41 -26.49 -0.36
N TRP A 459 3.70 -26.66 -1.48
CA TRP A 459 2.26 -26.99 -1.48
C TRP A 459 1.95 -28.23 -0.64
N GLU A 460 2.82 -29.23 -0.67
CA GLU A 460 2.69 -30.49 0.07
C GLU A 460 2.81 -30.29 1.59
N ALA A 461 3.59 -29.31 2.05
CA ALA A 461 3.80 -29.05 3.48
C ALA A 461 2.56 -28.47 4.17
N TRP A 462 1.64 -27.89 3.41
CA TRP A 462 0.35 -27.39 3.94
C TRP A 462 -0.59 -28.51 4.38
N ALA A 463 -0.41 -29.75 3.93
CA ALA A 463 -1.21 -30.87 4.43
C ALA A 463 -0.88 -31.20 5.90
N GLU A 464 0.34 -30.91 6.33
CA GLU A 464 0.87 -31.31 7.65
C GLU A 464 0.90 -30.16 8.66
N THR A 465 0.74 -28.92 8.19
CA THR A 465 0.95 -27.72 9.01
C THR A 465 -0.27 -26.80 8.99
N GLU A 466 -0.88 -26.57 10.16
CA GLU A 466 -1.95 -25.58 10.34
C GLU A 466 -1.42 -24.15 10.54
N ASP A 467 -0.25 -24.01 11.17
CA ASP A 467 0.36 -22.73 11.54
C ASP A 467 1.77 -22.55 10.94
N ILE A 468 1.98 -21.43 10.26
CA ILE A 468 3.28 -21.08 9.68
C ILE A 468 4.18 -20.50 10.78
N PRO A 469 5.46 -20.89 10.89
CA PRO A 469 6.40 -20.28 11.82
C PRO A 469 6.45 -18.75 11.62
N ALA A 470 6.26 -18.02 12.71
CA ALA A 470 6.36 -16.56 12.71
C ALA A 470 7.77 -16.12 13.10
N ARG A 471 8.28 -15.07 12.46
CA ARG A 471 9.53 -14.41 12.89
C ARG A 471 9.29 -13.47 14.06
N THR A 472 8.11 -12.84 14.09
CA THR A 472 7.64 -12.03 15.22
C THR A 472 7.06 -12.92 16.31
N SER A 473 7.22 -12.46 17.55
CA SER A 473 6.69 -13.15 18.72
C SER A 473 5.97 -12.15 19.62
N TRP A 474 5.10 -12.67 20.47
CA TRP A 474 4.39 -11.89 21.46
C TRP A 474 5.22 -11.59 22.73
N ALA A 475 6.51 -11.93 22.74
CA ALA A 475 7.37 -11.73 23.90
C ALA A 475 7.46 -10.23 24.26
N GLY A 476 7.16 -9.90 25.51
CA GLY A 476 7.17 -8.51 26.01
C GLY A 476 5.96 -7.67 25.60
N ILE A 477 5.04 -8.18 24.77
CA ILE A 477 3.91 -7.41 24.22
C ILE A 477 2.64 -7.65 25.05
N GLU A 478 2.08 -6.56 25.58
CA GLU A 478 0.78 -6.57 26.25
C GLU A 478 -0.33 -6.94 25.25
N ARG A 479 -1.14 -7.95 25.57
CA ARG A 479 -2.25 -8.39 24.73
C ARG A 479 -3.43 -7.42 24.87
N VAL A 480 -4.08 -7.11 23.76
CA VAL A 480 -5.39 -6.44 23.78
C VAL A 480 -6.39 -7.35 24.52
N PRO A 481 -7.04 -6.88 25.59
CA PRO A 481 -8.04 -7.66 26.32
C PRO A 481 -9.20 -8.06 25.41
N GLU A 482 -9.77 -9.25 25.62
CA GLU A 482 -10.81 -9.81 24.74
C GLU A 482 -12.00 -8.86 24.55
N MET A 483 -12.54 -8.27 25.62
CA MET A 483 -13.67 -7.31 25.57
C MET A 483 -13.36 -6.02 24.80
N MET A 484 -12.07 -5.70 24.61
CA MET A 484 -11.62 -4.54 23.84
C MET A 484 -11.38 -4.90 22.37
N ARG A 485 -11.49 -6.16 21.97
CA ARG A 485 -11.26 -6.59 20.58
C ARG A 485 -12.49 -6.35 19.74
N MET A 486 -12.29 -5.84 18.54
CA MET A 486 -13.35 -5.70 17.55
C MET A 486 -13.60 -7.05 16.84
N ARG A 487 -14.86 -7.48 16.77
CA ARG A 487 -15.27 -8.73 16.12
C ARG A 487 -15.73 -8.50 14.68
N GLU A 488 -16.57 -7.49 14.49
CA GLU A 488 -17.16 -7.19 13.18
C GLU A 488 -17.21 -5.68 12.92
N THR A 489 -17.01 -5.32 11.66
CA THR A 489 -16.97 -3.93 11.20
C THR A 489 -18.11 -3.72 10.21
N LEU A 490 -19.06 -2.87 10.56
CA LEU A 490 -20.10 -2.40 9.64
C LEU A 490 -19.73 -0.99 9.18
N VAL A 491 -19.78 -0.77 7.87
CA VAL A 491 -19.29 0.45 7.23
C VAL A 491 -20.40 1.10 6.44
N MET A 492 -20.51 2.42 6.49
CA MET A 492 -21.26 3.24 5.53
C MET A 492 -20.32 4.26 4.92
N VAL A 493 -20.19 4.26 3.60
CA VAL A 493 -19.27 5.13 2.88
C VAL A 493 -20.02 6.24 2.15
N ASP A 494 -19.81 7.48 2.59
CA ASP A 494 -20.15 8.68 1.81
C ASP A 494 -18.93 9.08 0.97
N ALA A 495 -18.95 8.67 -0.29
CA ALA A 495 -17.89 8.97 -1.24
C ALA A 495 -17.83 10.46 -1.63
N VAL A 496 -18.93 11.22 -1.46
CA VAL A 496 -19.00 12.64 -1.81
C VAL A 496 -18.32 13.47 -0.72
N GLU A 497 -18.67 13.21 0.53
CA GLU A 497 -18.14 13.91 1.69
C GLU A 497 -16.83 13.30 2.23
N LYS A 498 -16.33 12.22 1.59
CA LYS A 498 -15.16 11.44 2.02
C LYS A 498 -15.28 10.98 3.48
N ARG A 499 -16.48 10.56 3.85
CA ARG A 499 -16.83 10.19 5.22
C ARG A 499 -17.11 8.70 5.27
N VAL A 500 -16.61 8.04 6.29
CA VAL A 500 -16.88 6.64 6.57
C VAL A 500 -17.49 6.55 7.97
N GLU A 501 -18.76 6.18 8.05
CA GLU A 501 -19.42 5.90 9.31
C GLU A 501 -19.16 4.42 9.66
N LEU A 502 -18.70 4.17 10.87
CA LEU A 502 -18.32 2.86 11.36
C LEU A 502 -19.24 2.48 12.51
N SER A 503 -19.79 1.28 12.45
CA SER A 503 -20.36 0.60 13.61
C SER A 503 -19.51 -0.63 13.89
N LEU A 504 -18.72 -0.56 14.97
CA LEU A 504 -17.83 -1.64 15.39
C LEU A 504 -18.53 -2.49 16.43
N ILE A 505 -18.69 -3.78 16.14
CA ILE A 505 -19.21 -4.75 17.08
C ILE A 505 -18.01 -5.31 17.86
N MET A 506 -17.96 -5.02 19.15
CA MET A 506 -16.90 -5.52 20.04
C MET A 506 -17.15 -6.98 20.40
N SER A 507 -16.10 -7.69 20.81
CA SER A 507 -16.23 -9.06 21.32
C SER A 507 -17.00 -9.08 22.63
N SER A 508 -17.86 -10.08 22.80
CA SER A 508 -18.57 -10.38 24.04
C SER A 508 -17.80 -11.33 24.98
N GLY A 509 -16.61 -11.81 24.56
CA GLY A 509 -15.86 -12.83 25.29
C GLY A 509 -16.15 -14.25 24.79
N ASP A 510 -16.30 -15.19 25.73
CA ASP A 510 -16.46 -16.62 25.45
C ASP A 510 -17.92 -17.03 25.12
N ASP A 511 -18.89 -16.12 25.26
CA ASP A 511 -20.30 -16.41 24.98
C ASP A 511 -20.55 -16.57 23.47
N ILE A 512 -20.56 -17.82 23.03
CA ILE A 512 -20.90 -18.24 21.67
C ILE A 512 -22.37 -17.86 21.40
N GLY A 513 -22.59 -16.68 20.83
CA GLY A 513 -23.92 -16.23 20.36
C GLY A 513 -24.37 -14.86 20.85
N SER A 514 -23.63 -14.19 21.73
CA SER A 514 -23.88 -12.79 22.07
C SER A 514 -22.97 -11.87 21.25
N PHE A 515 -23.50 -10.75 20.78
CA PHE A 515 -22.70 -9.65 20.26
C PHE A 515 -22.30 -8.73 21.43
N GLY A 516 -21.06 -8.25 21.45
CA GLY A 516 -20.61 -7.31 22.48
C GLY A 516 -21.17 -5.90 22.27
N GLU A 517 -20.59 -4.93 22.97
CA GLU A 517 -20.93 -3.50 22.82
C GLU A 517 -20.77 -3.07 21.35
N VAL A 518 -21.71 -2.27 20.84
CA VAL A 518 -21.60 -1.64 19.51
C VAL A 518 -21.11 -0.21 19.69
N LYS A 519 -19.95 0.11 19.08
CA LYS A 519 -19.37 1.46 19.09
C LYS A 519 -19.55 2.14 17.74
N SER A 520 -20.30 3.24 17.72
CA SER A 520 -20.51 4.06 16.52
C SER A 520 -19.49 5.18 16.43
N GLU A 521 -18.88 5.32 15.25
CA GLU A 521 -17.75 6.20 14.98
C GLU A 521 -17.88 6.84 13.60
N THR A 522 -17.29 8.03 13.45
CA THR A 522 -17.19 8.67 12.14
C THR A 522 -15.72 8.89 11.82
N VAL A 523 -15.26 8.29 10.73
CA VAL A 523 -13.92 8.49 10.19
C VAL A 523 -14.01 9.41 8.97
N VAL A 524 -13.36 10.56 9.05
CA VAL A 524 -13.18 11.41 7.86
C VAL A 524 -11.93 10.93 7.14
N VAL A 525 -12.10 10.43 5.91
CA VAL A 525 -10.99 9.99 5.05
C VAL A 525 -10.29 11.22 4.51
N ASN A 526 -9.44 11.80 5.34
CA ASN A 526 -8.48 12.76 4.88
C ASN A 526 -7.47 12.00 4.01
N ALA A 527 -7.45 12.26 2.71
CA ALA A 527 -6.37 11.83 1.79
C ALA A 527 -4.97 12.34 2.24
N THR A 528 -4.93 13.10 3.32
CA THR A 528 -3.77 13.67 4.01
C THR A 528 -3.69 13.27 5.49
N ALA A 529 -4.36 12.20 5.95
CA ALA A 529 -4.01 11.52 7.21
C ALA A 529 -2.61 10.89 7.03
N LYS A 530 -1.62 11.77 6.93
CA LYS A 530 -0.21 11.45 6.89
C LYS A 530 0.11 10.94 8.29
N ILE A 531 0.58 9.70 8.41
CA ILE A 531 1.67 9.45 9.36
C ILE A 531 2.65 10.62 9.11
N PRO A 532 2.93 11.50 10.09
CA PRO A 532 3.62 12.75 9.81
C PRO A 532 4.87 12.48 8.97
N LEU A 533 4.87 12.95 7.72
CA LEU A 533 6.04 12.85 6.83
C LEU A 533 7.14 13.67 7.49
N HIS A 534 8.05 12.98 8.15
CA HIS A 534 9.23 13.57 8.74
C HIS A 534 10.48 13.14 7.94
N PRO A 535 11.54 13.96 7.91
CA PRO A 535 12.74 13.66 7.13
C PRO A 535 13.68 12.64 7.80
N PHE A 536 13.36 12.18 9.01
CA PHE A 536 14.18 11.28 9.83
C PHE A 536 14.11 9.83 9.38
N TRP A 537 15.20 9.10 9.57
CA TRP A 537 15.38 7.72 9.15
C TRP A 537 15.36 6.74 10.34
N PRO A 538 14.67 5.60 10.25
CA PRO A 538 13.88 5.16 9.11
C PRO A 538 12.57 5.97 8.98
N LEU A 539 12.06 6.11 7.75
CA LEU A 539 10.88 6.96 7.44
C LEU A 539 9.57 6.51 8.11
N ASN A 540 9.55 5.29 8.66
CA ASN A 540 8.43 4.72 9.40
C ASN A 540 8.56 4.88 10.93
N ALA A 541 9.56 5.62 11.42
CA ALA A 541 9.69 5.93 12.84
C ALA A 541 8.45 6.68 13.36
N ALA A 542 8.01 6.39 14.59
CA ALA A 542 6.84 7.07 15.14
C ALA A 542 7.25 8.39 15.78
N LEU A 543 7.04 9.49 15.05
CA LEU A 543 7.15 10.85 15.59
C LEU A 543 5.76 11.48 15.68
N PRO A 544 4.94 11.08 16.68
CA PRO A 544 3.61 11.65 16.85
C PRO A 544 3.74 13.16 17.06
N GLN A 545 2.88 13.93 16.39
CA GLN A 545 2.86 15.40 16.47
C GLN A 545 4.13 16.08 15.95
N TYR A 546 4.89 15.44 15.06
CA TYR A 546 6.05 16.09 14.42
C TYR A 546 5.67 17.42 13.76
N ALA A 547 6.40 18.47 14.14
CA ALA A 547 6.31 19.79 13.54
C ALA A 547 7.67 20.16 12.93
N ALA A 548 7.70 20.42 11.62
CA ALA A 548 8.91 20.83 10.93
C ALA A 548 9.50 22.12 11.51
N ASN A 549 10.82 22.28 11.40
CA ASN A 549 11.52 23.48 11.84
C ASN A 549 11.02 24.72 11.07
N THR A 550 10.80 25.82 11.78
CA THR A 550 10.48 27.13 11.18
C THR A 550 11.74 27.86 10.70
N LEU A 551 12.89 27.59 11.33
CA LEU A 551 14.18 28.12 10.93
C LEU A 551 14.85 27.17 9.92
N SER A 552 15.48 27.76 8.90
CA SER A 552 16.29 26.98 7.94
C SER A 552 17.54 26.40 8.60
N SER A 553 18.05 25.28 8.08
CA SER A 553 19.30 24.64 8.55
C SER A 553 20.47 25.62 8.61
N ARG A 554 20.60 26.53 7.62
CA ARG A 554 21.63 27.58 7.62
C ARG A 554 21.49 28.54 8.80
N ALA A 555 20.27 28.95 9.13
CA ALA A 555 20.00 29.83 10.26
C ALA A 555 20.27 29.13 11.60
N LEU A 556 19.94 27.84 11.70
CA LEU A 556 20.20 27.02 12.89
C LEU A 556 21.71 26.87 13.12
N VAL A 557 22.46 26.46 12.10
CA VAL A 557 23.94 26.35 12.17
C VAL A 557 24.57 27.70 12.51
N ALA A 558 24.13 28.80 11.88
CA ALA A 558 24.62 30.14 12.21
C ALA A 558 24.33 30.52 13.67
N SER A 559 23.13 30.21 14.18
CA SER A 559 22.77 30.47 15.59
C SER A 559 23.66 29.69 16.55
N PHE A 560 23.95 28.42 16.24
CA PHE A 560 24.87 27.60 17.03
C PHE A 560 26.29 28.17 17.04
N VAL A 561 26.83 28.56 15.88
CA VAL A 561 28.17 29.15 15.75
C VAL A 561 28.28 30.48 16.49
N VAL A 562 27.25 31.35 16.41
CA VAL A 562 27.20 32.61 17.16
C VAL A 562 27.18 32.35 18.66
N GLY A 563 26.37 31.40 19.12
CA GLY A 563 26.31 30.99 20.53
C GLY A 563 27.66 30.49 21.05
N ALA A 564 28.30 29.56 20.33
CA ALA A 564 29.62 29.03 20.67
C ALA A 564 30.69 30.14 20.68
N SER A 565 30.67 31.04 19.69
CA SER A 565 31.61 32.16 19.60
C SER A 565 31.44 33.14 20.77
N ALA A 566 30.21 33.41 21.19
CA ALA A 566 29.92 34.25 22.35
C ALA A 566 30.44 33.62 23.65
N ILE A 567 30.22 32.31 23.86
CA ILE A 567 30.74 31.57 25.02
C ILE A 567 32.27 31.64 25.07
N LEU A 568 32.92 31.38 23.93
CA LEU A 568 34.38 31.43 23.82
C LEU A 568 34.92 32.85 24.06
N GLY A 569 34.27 33.87 23.50
CA GLY A 569 34.66 35.27 23.68
C GLY A 569 34.53 35.76 25.12
N VAL A 570 33.43 35.41 25.80
CA VAL A 570 33.23 35.71 27.24
C VAL A 570 34.27 34.98 28.08
N THR A 571 34.48 33.68 27.84
CA THR A 571 35.48 32.90 28.56
C THR A 571 36.89 33.47 28.38
N LEU A 572 37.26 33.85 27.15
CA LEU A 572 38.56 34.48 26.88
C LEU A 572 38.70 35.82 27.61
N SER A 573 37.65 36.63 27.64
CA SER A 573 37.63 37.91 28.37
C SER A 573 37.82 37.69 29.87
N LEU A 574 37.17 36.68 30.46
CA LEU A 574 37.34 36.31 31.86
C LEU A 574 38.76 35.81 32.16
N ILE A 575 39.37 35.05 31.24
CA ILE A 575 40.77 34.64 31.35
C ILE A 575 41.70 35.87 31.33
N GLN A 576 41.47 36.83 30.43
CA GLN A 576 42.29 38.04 30.31
C GLN A 576 42.17 38.97 31.52
N GLN A 577 41.00 38.98 32.18
CA GLN A 577 40.79 39.70 33.43
C GLN A 577 41.43 39.00 34.64
N SER A 578 41.81 37.72 34.50
CA SER A 578 42.56 37.02 35.52
C SER A 578 43.96 37.61 35.67
N ARG A 579 44.42 37.84 36.90
CA ARG A 579 45.77 38.34 37.18
C ARG A 579 46.89 37.33 36.81
N ARG A 580 46.57 36.16 36.26
CA ARG A 580 47.51 35.08 35.96
C ARG A 580 47.76 34.95 34.46
N LYS A 581 49.03 34.78 34.08
CA LYS A 581 49.44 34.46 32.70
C LYS A 581 49.32 32.95 32.47
N LEU A 582 48.39 32.53 31.61
CA LEU A 582 48.22 31.15 31.19
C LEU A 582 48.99 30.89 29.88
N SER A 583 49.47 29.66 29.70
CA SER A 583 50.05 29.21 28.43
C SER A 583 48.99 29.08 27.33
N LYS A 584 49.41 29.07 26.05
CA LYS A 584 48.48 28.88 24.92
C LYS A 584 47.66 27.58 25.04
N THR A 585 48.28 26.50 25.51
CA THR A 585 47.64 25.22 25.74
C THR A 585 46.59 25.30 26.85
N GLU A 586 46.89 26.02 27.93
CA GLU A 586 45.94 26.22 29.04
C GLU A 586 44.76 27.09 28.63
N ILE A 587 45.00 28.16 27.86
CA ILE A 587 43.92 28.98 27.31
C ILE A 587 43.00 28.12 26.44
N PHE A 588 43.57 27.34 25.52
CA PHE A 588 42.81 26.43 24.67
C PHE A 588 41.98 25.43 25.50
N MET A 589 42.58 24.77 26.49
CA MET A 589 41.88 23.79 27.34
C MET A 589 40.78 24.45 28.18
N THR A 590 41.02 25.65 28.74
CA THR A 590 39.98 26.38 29.49
C THR A 590 38.81 26.76 28.59
N LEU A 591 39.08 27.23 27.37
CA LEU A 591 38.04 27.54 26.38
C LEU A 591 37.24 26.30 25.97
N TRP A 592 37.94 25.18 25.70
CA TRP A 592 37.32 23.90 25.39
C TRP A 592 36.39 23.43 26.51
N PHE A 593 36.87 23.33 27.75
CA PHE A 593 36.06 22.85 28.87
C PHE A 593 34.92 23.81 29.25
N ALA A 594 35.07 25.12 29.04
CA ALA A 594 33.96 26.05 29.19
C ALA A 594 32.87 25.81 28.13
N LEU A 595 33.26 25.61 26.86
CA LEU A 595 32.33 25.28 25.79
C LEU A 595 31.65 23.92 26.01
N CYS A 596 32.40 22.88 26.39
CA CYS A 596 31.84 21.58 26.77
C CYS A 596 30.83 21.72 27.91
N GLY A 597 31.18 22.47 28.97
CA GLY A 597 30.27 22.73 30.08
C GLY A 597 28.94 23.34 29.62
N CYS A 598 28.99 24.29 28.68
CA CYS A 598 27.79 24.89 28.12
C CYS A 598 26.98 23.92 27.24
N ILE A 599 27.63 23.17 26.34
CA ILE A 599 26.94 22.22 25.46
C ILE A 599 26.28 21.12 26.28
N HIS A 600 27.03 20.48 27.17
CA HIS A 600 26.50 19.41 28.01
C HIS A 600 25.37 19.90 28.93
N LEU A 601 25.61 20.97 29.71
CA LEU A 601 24.62 21.38 30.71
C LEU A 601 23.36 22.00 30.10
N PHE A 602 23.49 22.82 29.05
CA PHE A 602 22.35 23.56 28.50
C PHE A 602 21.75 22.91 27.25
N PHE A 603 22.57 22.43 26.32
CA PHE A 603 22.07 21.86 25.06
C PHE A 603 21.63 20.41 25.23
N GLU A 604 22.50 19.55 25.79
CA GLU A 604 22.17 18.16 26.11
C GLU A 604 21.23 18.08 27.33
N GLY A 605 21.40 18.95 28.33
CA GLY A 605 20.43 19.08 29.42
C GLY A 605 19.02 19.45 28.94
N TYR A 606 18.90 20.31 27.92
CA TYR A 606 17.60 20.57 27.30
C TYR A 606 17.02 19.33 26.62
N TYR A 607 17.86 18.56 25.93
CA TYR A 607 17.45 17.30 25.33
C TYR A 607 16.87 16.35 26.37
N VAL A 608 17.63 16.07 27.43
CA VAL A 608 17.24 15.10 28.47
C VAL A 608 15.95 15.49 29.20
N VAL A 609 15.69 16.79 29.36
CA VAL A 609 14.45 17.27 30.00
C VAL A 609 13.24 17.22 29.04
N ASN A 610 13.46 17.27 27.73
CA ASN A 610 12.38 17.47 26.74
C ASN A 610 12.30 16.37 25.67
N PHE A 611 13.11 15.30 25.73
CA PHE A 611 13.31 14.34 24.63
C PHE A 611 12.01 13.75 24.06
N VAL A 612 10.98 13.58 24.89
CA VAL A 612 9.65 13.11 24.48
C VAL A 612 8.94 14.09 23.53
N ASP A 613 9.07 15.40 23.78
CA ASP A 613 8.30 16.45 23.12
C ASP A 613 9.07 17.20 22.01
N ILE A 614 10.38 16.95 21.86
CA ILE A 614 11.23 17.63 20.86
C ILE A 614 10.64 17.58 19.44
N PRO A 615 10.04 16.47 18.96
CA PRO A 615 9.45 16.42 17.62
C PRO A 615 8.39 17.51 17.36
N ASN A 616 7.65 17.93 18.40
CA ASN A 616 6.57 18.93 18.31
C ASN A 616 7.06 20.38 18.58
N ARG A 617 8.12 20.54 19.38
CA ARG A 617 8.56 21.86 19.87
C ARG A 617 9.22 22.73 18.78
N GLN A 618 9.04 24.05 18.91
CA GLN A 618 9.55 25.06 17.98
C GLN A 618 10.56 26.05 18.59
N PHE A 619 11.02 25.80 19.82
CA PHE A 619 12.10 26.60 20.42
C PHE A 619 13.45 26.32 19.76
N LEU A 620 14.39 27.27 19.83
CA LEU A 620 15.69 27.18 19.16
C LEU A 620 16.43 25.85 19.44
N PHE A 621 16.50 25.42 20.70
CA PHE A 621 17.18 24.16 21.06
C PHE A 621 16.45 22.93 20.50
N ALA A 622 15.12 22.89 20.55
CA ALA A 622 14.35 21.80 19.93
C ALA A 622 14.56 21.76 18.40
N GLN A 623 14.63 22.92 17.75
CA GLN A 623 14.89 22.98 16.31
C GLN A 623 16.33 22.55 15.95
N LEU A 624 17.32 22.93 16.76
CA LEU A 624 18.71 22.46 16.63
C LEU A 624 18.82 20.94 16.84
N TRP A 625 18.10 20.37 17.81
CA TRP A 625 18.03 18.92 18.01
C TRP A 625 17.38 18.21 16.83
N LYS A 626 16.27 18.73 16.30
CA LYS A 626 15.68 18.22 15.05
C LYS A 626 16.64 18.30 13.87
N GLU A 627 17.42 19.37 13.75
CA GLU A 627 18.44 19.49 12.69
C GLU A 627 19.56 18.46 12.86
N TYR A 628 20.09 18.30 14.07
CA TYR A 628 21.13 17.31 14.35
C TYR A 628 20.63 15.87 14.16
N SER A 629 19.36 15.61 14.48
CA SER A 629 18.72 14.30 14.32
C SER A 629 18.59 13.83 12.86
N LEU A 630 18.85 14.70 11.87
CA LEU A 630 18.99 14.28 10.47
C LEU A 630 20.21 13.37 10.26
N SER A 631 21.20 13.46 11.16
CA SER A 631 22.38 12.61 11.15
C SER A 631 22.20 11.34 11.97
N ASP A 632 21.34 11.37 12.97
CA ASP A 632 20.99 10.23 13.81
C ASP A 632 19.62 10.42 14.43
N SER A 633 18.63 9.71 13.89
CA SER A 633 17.23 9.91 14.27
C SER A 633 16.89 9.34 15.64
N ARG A 634 17.80 8.58 16.27
CA ARG A 634 17.63 8.03 17.62
C ARG A 634 17.37 9.12 18.67
N TYR A 635 17.86 10.34 18.42
CA TYR A 635 17.56 11.51 19.24
C TYR A 635 16.06 11.89 19.24
N LEU A 636 15.26 11.47 18.25
CA LEU A 636 13.81 11.72 18.23
C LEU A 636 12.97 10.48 18.55
N THR A 637 13.56 9.29 18.50
CA THR A 637 12.87 8.02 18.76
C THR A 637 13.12 7.45 20.16
N GLN A 638 13.60 8.28 21.09
CA GLN A 638 13.73 7.93 22.52
C GLN A 638 14.62 6.70 22.78
N ASP A 639 15.75 6.60 22.08
CA ASP A 639 16.65 5.45 22.18
C ASP A 639 17.13 5.19 23.62
N SER A 640 17.11 3.89 23.99
CA SER A 640 17.37 3.41 25.34
C SER A 640 18.82 3.62 25.81
N PHE A 641 19.75 3.90 24.88
CA PHE A 641 21.13 4.25 25.19
C PHE A 641 21.37 5.77 25.16
N LEU A 642 20.88 6.48 24.13
CA LEU A 642 21.17 7.91 23.99
C LEU A 642 20.63 8.74 25.14
N VAL A 643 19.37 8.52 25.57
CA VAL A 643 18.77 9.35 26.64
C VAL A 643 19.57 9.23 27.95
N PRO A 644 19.91 8.02 28.46
CA PRO A 644 20.76 7.90 29.65
C PRO A 644 22.19 8.43 29.47
N MET A 645 22.79 8.22 28.29
CA MET A 645 24.15 8.70 28.00
C MET A 645 24.21 10.23 28.06
N GLU A 646 23.25 10.91 27.42
CA GLU A 646 23.12 12.36 27.42
C GLU A 646 22.74 12.91 28.81
N ALA A 647 22.03 12.12 29.64
CA ALA A 647 21.75 12.51 31.03
C ALA A 647 23.04 12.54 31.87
N ILE A 648 23.93 11.56 31.68
CA ILE A 648 25.24 11.52 32.34
C ILE A 648 26.10 12.71 31.88
N THR A 649 26.14 12.99 30.57
CA THR A 649 26.90 14.12 30.04
C THR A 649 26.37 15.45 30.58
N ALA A 650 25.05 15.66 30.56
CA ALA A 650 24.44 16.88 31.02
C ALA A 650 24.63 17.13 32.52
N PHE A 651 24.33 16.13 33.37
CA PHE A 651 24.26 16.33 34.81
C PHE A 651 25.57 16.06 35.54
N LEU A 652 26.50 15.30 34.96
CA LEU A 652 27.83 15.08 35.55
C LEU A 652 28.92 15.82 34.77
N TRP A 653 29.07 15.55 33.47
CA TRP A 653 30.19 16.12 32.69
C TRP A 653 30.06 17.63 32.45
N GLY A 654 28.86 18.17 32.32
CA GLY A 654 28.62 19.61 32.18
C GLY A 654 29.17 20.43 33.36
N PRO A 655 28.67 20.21 34.60
CA PRO A 655 29.18 20.88 35.79
C PRO A 655 30.68 20.62 36.03
N MET A 656 31.13 19.36 35.84
CA MET A 656 32.54 19.02 36.00
C MET A 656 33.44 19.73 34.99
N SER A 657 32.97 20.01 33.77
CA SER A 657 33.73 20.74 32.75
C SER A 657 33.95 22.20 33.16
N PHE A 658 32.96 22.88 33.72
CA PHE A 658 33.17 24.22 34.30
C PHE A 658 34.16 24.19 35.46
N PHE A 659 34.07 23.18 36.33
CA PHE A 659 35.03 23.02 37.41
C PHE A 659 36.45 22.72 36.89
N CYS A 660 36.57 21.95 35.81
CA CYS A 660 37.83 21.71 35.11
C CYS A 660 38.42 23.02 34.56
N ALA A 661 37.61 23.81 33.85
CA ALA A 661 38.03 25.12 33.34
C ALA A 661 38.54 26.05 34.46
N TRP A 662 37.81 26.12 35.59
CA TRP A 662 38.23 26.84 36.77
C TRP A 662 39.53 26.29 37.38
N SER A 663 39.67 24.96 37.46
CA SER A 663 40.84 24.28 38.02
C SER A 663 42.11 24.58 37.23
N ILE A 664 42.00 24.75 35.91
CA ILE A 664 43.11 25.16 35.03
C ILE A 664 43.54 26.58 35.40
N VAL A 665 42.61 27.53 35.47
CA VAL A 665 42.90 28.94 35.79
C VAL A 665 43.50 29.07 37.20
N LYS A 666 43.03 28.26 38.15
CA LYS A 666 43.49 28.26 39.54
C LYS A 666 44.71 27.38 39.81
N GLN A 667 45.18 26.59 38.85
CA GLN A 667 46.25 25.59 39.04
C GLN A 667 45.94 24.63 40.20
N HIS A 668 44.68 24.20 40.28
CA HIS A 668 44.22 23.32 41.34
C HIS A 668 44.83 21.92 41.16
N PRO A 669 45.27 21.22 42.23
CA PRO A 669 45.92 19.91 42.11
C PRO A 669 45.01 18.85 41.47
N LEU A 670 43.70 18.98 41.59
CA LEU A 670 42.72 18.08 40.98
C LEU A 670 42.49 18.32 39.47
N ARG A 671 43.15 19.29 38.85
CA ARG A 671 43.00 19.60 37.42
C ARG A 671 43.15 18.37 36.54
N HIS A 672 44.28 17.67 36.64
CA HIS A 672 44.59 16.54 35.76
C HIS A 672 43.72 15.31 35.99
N PRO A 673 43.40 14.91 37.24
CA PRO A 673 42.40 13.88 37.50
C PRO A 673 41.03 14.19 36.89
N ILE A 674 40.54 15.42 37.05
CA ILE A 674 39.20 15.80 36.57
C ILE A 674 39.16 15.90 35.05
N GLN A 675 40.19 16.52 34.45
CA GLN A 675 40.38 16.54 33.01
C GLN A 675 40.41 15.11 32.45
N LEU A 676 41.10 14.19 33.11
CA LEU A 676 41.20 12.79 32.68
C LEU A 676 39.84 12.08 32.76
N ILE A 677 39.11 12.23 33.88
CA ILE A 677 37.81 11.58 34.08
C ILE A 677 36.80 12.04 33.01
N ILE A 678 36.68 13.36 32.80
CA ILE A 678 35.75 13.91 31.80
C ILE A 678 36.14 13.44 30.40
N SER A 679 37.42 13.56 30.03
CA SER A 679 37.87 13.22 28.69
C SER A 679 37.77 11.72 28.39
N VAL A 680 38.00 10.84 29.37
CA VAL A 680 37.74 9.40 29.20
C VAL A 680 36.24 9.12 29.08
N GLY A 681 35.42 9.80 29.88
CA GLY A 681 33.95 9.69 29.80
C GLY A 681 33.40 10.10 28.43
N GLN A 682 33.89 11.20 27.86
CA GLN A 682 33.55 11.66 26.51
C GLN A 682 33.93 10.62 25.45
N LEU A 683 35.16 10.10 25.49
CA LEU A 683 35.61 9.05 24.57
C LEU A 683 34.78 7.76 24.67
N TYR A 684 34.44 7.37 25.90
CA TYR A 684 33.65 6.16 26.13
C TYR A 684 32.22 6.33 25.63
N GLY A 685 31.60 7.49 25.87
CA GLY A 685 30.28 7.86 25.34
C GLY A 685 30.26 7.80 23.81
N ASP A 686 31.23 8.43 23.14
CA ASP A 686 31.32 8.43 21.67
C ASP A 686 31.57 7.04 21.08
N LEU A 687 32.44 6.23 21.72
CA LEU A 687 32.68 4.86 21.27
C LEU A 687 31.40 4.01 21.33
N LEU A 688 30.60 4.16 22.40
CA LEU A 688 29.31 3.49 22.50
C LEU A 688 28.26 4.10 21.57
N TYR A 689 28.30 5.40 21.32
CA TYR A 689 27.42 6.09 20.37
C TYR A 689 27.57 5.50 18.95
N PHE A 690 28.80 5.39 18.46
CA PHE A 690 29.09 4.74 17.18
C PHE A 690 28.84 3.24 17.23
N GLY A 691 29.26 2.57 18.32
CA GLY A 691 29.13 1.14 18.48
C GLY A 691 27.68 0.66 18.47
N THR A 692 26.78 1.37 19.17
CA THR A 692 25.34 1.05 19.20
C THR A 692 24.67 1.34 17.86
N CYS A 693 25.05 2.42 17.17
CA CYS A 693 24.52 2.69 15.83
C CYS A 693 24.94 1.62 14.83
N TYR A 694 26.23 1.27 14.81
CA TYR A 694 26.76 0.24 13.95
C TYR A 694 26.19 -1.14 14.28
N PHE A 695 26.03 -1.45 15.57
CA PHE A 695 25.36 -2.67 16.01
C PHE A 695 23.93 -2.73 15.47
N ASN A 696 23.15 -1.65 15.58
CA ASN A 696 21.79 -1.62 15.04
C ASN A 696 21.74 -1.71 13.51
N GLU A 697 22.72 -1.14 12.81
CA GLU A 697 22.83 -1.28 11.36
C GLU A 697 23.13 -2.73 10.95
N ILE A 698 24.10 -3.39 11.61
CA ILE A 698 24.52 -4.75 11.26
C ILE A 698 23.54 -5.81 11.75
N VAL A 699 23.06 -5.71 12.98
CA VAL A 699 22.23 -6.73 13.64
C VAL A 699 20.75 -6.52 13.33
N HIS A 700 20.30 -5.27 13.31
CA HIS A 700 18.88 -4.93 13.15
C HIS A 700 18.55 -4.36 11.75
N SER A 701 19.54 -4.13 10.88
CA SER A 701 19.33 -3.50 9.56
C SER A 701 18.55 -2.18 9.63
N ILE A 702 18.67 -1.47 10.76
CA ILE A 702 18.06 -0.15 10.95
C ILE A 702 19.14 0.90 10.72
N VAL A 703 18.91 1.75 9.73
CA VAL A 703 19.74 2.92 9.47
C VAL A 703 19.04 4.15 10.03
N TYR A 704 19.69 4.83 10.97
CA TYR A 704 19.16 6.03 11.63
C TYR A 704 19.61 7.34 10.97
N CYS A 705 20.66 7.27 10.15
CA CYS A 705 21.18 8.40 9.41
C CYS A 705 20.45 8.55 8.07
N ARG A 706 20.25 9.78 7.62
CA ARG A 706 19.75 10.04 6.28
C ARG A 706 20.76 9.60 5.20
N PRO A 707 20.29 9.13 4.03
CA PRO A 707 21.16 8.60 2.99
C PRO A 707 22.04 9.66 2.31
N GLU A 708 21.71 10.95 2.43
CA GLU A 708 22.55 12.01 1.88
C GLU A 708 23.89 12.10 2.62
N GLN A 709 24.98 12.00 1.84
CA GLN A 709 26.36 12.01 2.34
C GLN A 709 26.69 13.18 3.27
N PHE A 710 26.05 14.33 3.08
CA PHE A 710 26.26 15.50 3.94
C PHE A 710 25.94 15.21 5.41
N TYR A 711 24.80 14.61 5.71
CA TYR A 711 24.38 14.35 7.10
C TYR A 711 25.28 13.31 7.76
N PHE A 712 25.69 12.29 7.00
CA PHE A 712 26.62 11.29 7.51
C PHE A 712 28.02 11.88 7.74
N TYR A 713 28.68 12.45 6.74
CA TYR A 713 30.06 12.89 6.90
C TYR A 713 30.21 14.15 7.74
N MET A 714 29.32 15.14 7.60
CA MET A 714 29.47 16.41 8.30
C MET A 714 28.91 16.38 9.72
N TYR A 715 27.70 15.83 9.92
CA TYR A 715 27.09 15.83 11.25
C TYR A 715 27.48 14.58 12.02
N TYR A 716 27.29 13.39 11.45
CA TYR A 716 27.54 12.14 12.17
C TYR A 716 29.04 11.88 12.39
N VAL A 717 29.90 12.08 11.38
CA VAL A 717 31.35 11.82 11.51
C VAL A 717 32.11 13.05 12.03
N PHE A 718 32.05 14.18 11.33
CA PHE A 718 32.93 15.32 11.64
C PHE A 718 32.60 15.99 12.99
N CYS A 719 31.32 16.23 13.31
CA CYS A 719 30.99 16.84 14.60
C CYS A 719 31.45 15.95 15.76
N ASN A 720 31.15 14.64 15.74
CA ASN A 720 31.57 13.73 16.80
C ASN A 720 33.10 13.50 16.82
N ALA A 721 33.80 13.58 15.68
CA ALA A 721 35.26 13.43 15.65
C ALA A 721 36.00 14.48 16.52
N ILE A 722 35.43 15.68 16.71
CA ILE A 722 36.01 16.69 17.61
C ILE A 722 35.98 16.22 19.07
N TRP A 723 34.94 15.48 19.47
CA TRP A 723 34.74 14.89 20.81
C TRP A 723 35.57 13.62 21.01
N ILE A 724 36.18 13.09 19.94
CA ILE A 724 37.21 12.07 20.03
C ILE A 724 38.61 12.69 20.09
N VAL A 725 38.94 13.58 19.16
CA VAL A 725 40.31 14.08 18.99
C VAL A 725 40.76 14.95 20.17
N VAL A 726 39.94 15.93 20.57
CA VAL A 726 40.34 16.87 21.64
C VAL A 726 40.43 16.16 23.00
N PRO A 727 39.46 15.33 23.42
CA PRO A 727 39.58 14.54 24.64
C PRO A 727 40.76 13.57 24.63
N THR A 728 41.09 12.94 23.50
CA THR A 728 42.30 12.09 23.40
C THR A 728 43.57 12.88 23.72
N VAL A 729 43.72 14.09 23.18
CA VAL A 729 44.85 14.97 23.50
C VAL A 729 44.86 15.34 24.98
N CYS A 730 43.69 15.62 25.57
CA CYS A 730 43.54 15.91 27.00
C CYS A 730 43.91 14.71 27.90
N VAL A 731 43.55 13.49 27.50
CA VAL A 731 43.93 12.24 28.19
C VAL A 731 45.45 12.10 28.19
N VAL A 732 46.07 12.15 27.01
CA VAL A 732 47.54 12.03 26.86
C VAL A 732 48.24 13.11 27.67
N HIS A 733 47.75 14.35 27.61
CA HIS A 733 48.31 15.45 28.38
C HIS A 733 48.23 15.18 29.88
N SER A 734 47.07 14.80 30.41
CA SER A 734 46.91 14.50 31.84
C SER A 734 47.76 13.31 32.28
N VAL A 735 47.83 12.24 31.50
CA VAL A 735 48.66 11.06 31.82
C VAL A 735 50.14 11.43 31.89
N VAL A 736 50.64 12.21 30.93
CA VAL A 736 52.05 12.66 30.91
C VAL A 736 52.36 13.54 32.12
N GLN A 737 51.49 14.49 32.48
CA GLN A 737 51.72 15.35 33.64
C GLN A 737 51.63 14.59 34.96
N THR A 738 50.67 13.68 35.09
CA THR A 738 50.55 12.80 36.26
C THR A 738 51.80 11.93 36.42
N LYS A 739 52.30 11.32 35.33
CA LYS A 739 53.57 10.56 35.33
C LYS A 739 54.75 11.42 35.81
N ARG A 740 54.87 12.66 35.31
CA ARG A 740 55.93 13.59 35.72
C ARG A 740 55.85 13.93 37.21
N ALA A 741 54.64 14.16 37.73
CA ALA A 741 54.42 14.43 39.14
C ALA A 741 54.87 13.25 40.02
N PHE A 742 54.43 12.03 39.70
CA PHE A 742 54.84 10.83 40.44
C PHE A 742 56.36 10.56 40.35
N ALA A 743 56.96 10.75 39.17
CA ALA A 743 58.41 10.62 39.01
C ALA A 743 59.17 11.60 39.92
N LYS A 744 58.69 12.86 40.04
CA LYS A 744 59.29 13.85 40.93
C LYS A 744 59.12 13.49 42.39
N VAL A 745 57.96 12.97 42.80
CA VAL A 745 57.73 12.47 44.17
C VAL A 745 58.69 11.34 44.49
N GLN A 746 58.83 10.35 43.60
CA GLN A 746 59.78 9.24 43.78
C GLN A 746 61.23 9.70 43.86
N GLU A 747 61.63 10.69 43.05
CA GLU A 747 62.98 11.29 43.13
C GLU A 747 63.22 11.93 44.51
N VAL A 748 62.26 12.72 45.00
CA VAL A 748 62.33 13.35 46.33
C VAL A 748 62.37 12.31 47.45
N GLU A 749 61.59 11.24 47.36
CA GLU A 749 61.60 10.13 48.32
C GLU A 749 62.92 9.35 48.30
N ARG A 750 63.52 9.13 47.13
CA ARG A 750 64.85 8.51 47.01
C ARG A 750 65.93 9.36 47.65
N VAL A 751 65.90 10.68 47.43
CA VAL A 751 66.83 11.63 48.09
C VAL A 751 66.64 11.60 49.61
N LYS A 752 65.40 11.52 50.11
CA LYS A 752 65.10 11.40 51.54
C LYS A 752 65.50 10.07 52.18
N LYS A 753 65.62 8.98 51.41
CA LYS A 753 66.01 7.65 51.90
C LYS A 753 67.52 7.37 51.76
N GLY A 754 68.25 8.21 51.02
CA GLY A 754 69.70 8.14 50.82
C GLY A 754 70.51 9.14 51.67
N MET A 755 69.82 9.94 52.49
CA MET A 755 70.31 10.57 53.73
C MET A 755 69.76 9.79 54.91
#